data_AF-A0A9D4Q4E3-F1
#
_entry.id   AF-A0A9D4Q4E3-F1
#
_cell.length_a   1.000
_cell.length_b   1.000
_cell.length_c   1.000
_cell.angle_alpha   90.00
_cell.angle_beta   90.00
_cell.angle_gamma   90.00
#
_symmetry.space_group_name_H-M   'P 1'
#
loop_
_entity.id
_entity.type
_entity.pdbx_description
1 polymer ?
#
loop_
_entity_poly.entity_id
_entity_poly.type
_entity_poly.pdbx_seq_one_letter_code
_entity_poly.pdbx_strand_id
1 'polypeptide(L)'
;MNRTSTPFAAACDPHKPGGSLPKLPEGFTAFACAKDPSAIILARRPPFDICPVYITKFVVAVYCQSTEAQFTLISAYAPPHKPLDPIMRMLEEVVARSRSPNIVLAGDLNAKHLAWGPRAGDDRGARVVEFAAAAGLVFLNDPASEPTYETAYAASWIDVTLATPSALAAGYTWQVHLDETFSEHKLIDVRIGDSRNEQRKRLTRYAQSELIGALACETWFARVTQSQPASSEALELVLDQFYSALPTMWRSAFTARLSTGIYGIAGTIQKKCADRETQRVLASVSRGVWQDTFPVSLASSRTRGWNVQSAALLLETQIAVDSPSSDKSCHAVTRELATAPYASSVQDVPFTETEVADVLDRMSPRSSPGPDSITPLLMRGLFRAQRKFVLMVLNTALRLGYFPRCWRSGRIIFIPKPGRPPQRTTSYRPICVTSIFGKMLERLLNARLYYFLWHNGYVHENQFGFTHARSAVVALDTLKTRLLQLKASNVPAILMSLDFQGALDSVWHPLVLKFFRDRGIAHNLYHLLRTFLHDRSVVFTSHAGQLTAHPSLGSPQGSPLSPMLWNVIIYDLLCLPMPPGVTIQAYADDTIIIIPAKSRERLGELGSAVLKSVIDWTERAKVKLSKEKTYSVLFSHGQGGMEKVRPTVRLNPTDRSLAYKDSLRILGVVFDRRLSFFAHADHLREKTEALVAKLGILAHMQGGHLRPMQKVRLYRSVILPAITYASPVWWDELRPDCRLRSRLVSLQRTVLITLLGAYRTTRTTALQVLMRAPPITLELARCNAEYHLLIGRKPVRFGDVILHPDRVLYAPDAWSDHPAERLRFPFSRLSRQDAKTLATTPGTHIYTDGSYSSRCAGAAFVVLRSQARIGAVGRYKVKDATSAYCAEIVALTEALLHVRAHEYSAVVNVYTDCLSALQSIAQCRTSDPRIWDIKNLLREISQSATITLYHVPGHSGIFGNELANFLATRAALMGTPRQVLLTPRAANKALCLQQLHLWAAEWQARDNDTALARWVPRIQDIPSWFPPNRALVTDIGHYLYDCRATAHIAERIVPRLHYIDRRYPELLRHPVNRALFILLVRTVSELIPDLTTR
;
A
#
# COMPACT_ATOMS: atom_id res chain seq x y z
N MET A 1 6.68 -42.25 4.35
CA MET A 1 7.95 -42.64 3.69
C MET A 1 7.77 -43.45 2.38
N ASN A 2 6.57 -43.62 1.82
CA ASN A 2 6.35 -44.40 0.58
C ASN A 2 6.71 -43.67 -0.75
N ARG A 3 7.60 -42.67 -0.74
CA ARG A 3 8.10 -42.08 -1.99
C ARG A 3 9.35 -42.85 -2.43
N THR A 4 9.23 -43.60 -3.50
CA THR A 4 10.18 -44.62 -3.99
C THR A 4 11.58 -44.11 -4.39
N SER A 5 11.86 -42.81 -4.29
CA SER A 5 13.08 -42.15 -4.79
C SER A 5 13.95 -41.43 -3.75
N THR A 6 13.65 -41.47 -2.44
CA THR A 6 14.42 -40.73 -1.42
C THR A 6 15.59 -41.57 -0.85
N PRO A 7 16.87 -41.17 -1.02
CA PRO A 7 18.02 -41.96 -0.57
C PRO A 7 18.38 -41.76 0.92
N PHE A 8 18.04 -40.61 1.50
CA PHE A 8 18.35 -40.24 2.90
C PHE A 8 17.17 -39.58 3.61
N ALA A 9 17.04 -39.81 4.91
CA ALA A 9 16.14 -39.07 5.78
C ALA A 9 16.82 -38.78 7.12
N ALA A 10 16.74 -37.54 7.58
CA ALA A 10 17.15 -37.15 8.93
C ALA A 10 15.89 -37.00 9.80
N ALA A 11 15.90 -37.52 11.01
CA ALA A 11 14.83 -37.30 11.98
C ALA A 11 15.41 -36.92 13.35
N CYS A 12 14.64 -36.12 14.08
CA CYS A 12 14.93 -35.68 15.44
C CYS A 12 13.83 -36.19 16.37
N ASP A 13 14.20 -36.56 17.59
CA ASP A 13 13.33 -37.17 18.61
C ASP A 13 12.49 -38.38 18.13
N PRO A 14 13.12 -39.47 17.64
CA PRO A 14 12.44 -40.54 16.91
C PRO A 14 11.66 -41.57 17.77
N HIS A 15 11.15 -41.22 18.96
CA HIS A 15 10.57 -42.21 19.89
C HIS A 15 9.08 -42.51 19.65
N LYS A 16 8.68 -43.78 19.87
CA LYS A 16 7.26 -44.16 20.11
C LYS A 16 6.86 -43.92 21.58
N PRO A 17 5.56 -43.79 21.90
CA PRO A 17 5.07 -43.93 23.27
C PRO A 17 5.55 -45.29 23.83
N GLY A 18 6.44 -45.27 24.83
CA GLY A 18 7.09 -46.48 25.37
C GLY A 18 8.60 -46.65 25.06
N GLY A 19 9.25 -45.69 24.40
CA GLY A 19 10.72 -45.55 24.40
C GLY A 19 11.51 -46.39 23.38
N SER A 20 10.85 -47.16 22.50
CA SER A 20 11.53 -47.90 21.41
C SER A 20 11.58 -47.13 20.10
N LEU A 21 12.63 -47.36 19.30
CA LEU A 21 12.75 -46.86 17.93
C LEU A 21 11.66 -47.48 17.02
N PRO A 22 11.05 -46.73 16.09
CA PRO A 22 10.07 -47.25 15.15
C PRO A 22 10.69 -48.32 14.23
N LYS A 23 9.87 -49.30 13.80
CA LYS A 23 10.27 -50.28 12.78
C LYS A 23 10.68 -49.53 11.51
N LEU A 24 11.90 -49.76 11.04
CA LEU A 24 12.43 -49.13 9.83
C LEU A 24 11.77 -49.69 8.57
N PRO A 25 11.60 -48.90 7.51
CA PRO A 25 11.22 -49.41 6.19
C PRO A 25 12.28 -50.39 5.66
N GLU A 26 11.84 -51.41 4.91
CA GLU A 26 12.76 -52.35 4.25
C GLU A 26 13.76 -51.61 3.34
N GLY A 27 15.04 -51.98 3.42
CA GLY A 27 16.13 -51.39 2.64
C GLY A 27 16.81 -50.15 3.25
N PHE A 28 16.37 -49.67 4.41
CA PHE A 28 17.03 -48.56 5.13
C PHE A 28 17.93 -49.05 6.28
N THR A 29 19.08 -48.41 6.44
CA THR A 29 19.97 -48.53 7.61
C THR A 29 19.84 -47.28 8.47
N ALA A 30 19.70 -47.46 9.78
CA ALA A 30 19.71 -46.37 10.75
C ALA A 30 21.11 -46.14 11.33
N PHE A 31 21.52 -44.88 11.38
CA PHE A 31 22.68 -44.39 12.10
C PHE A 31 22.20 -43.54 13.27
N ALA A 32 22.43 -44.03 14.49
CA ALA A 32 21.99 -43.39 15.72
C ALA A 32 22.80 -43.92 16.92
N CYS A 33 22.76 -43.20 18.04
CA CYS A 33 23.31 -43.70 19.31
C CYS A 33 22.55 -44.96 19.78
N ALA A 34 23.28 -45.97 20.28
CA ALA A 34 22.70 -47.25 20.68
C ALA A 34 21.76 -47.17 21.89
N LYS A 35 21.91 -46.13 22.73
CA LYS A 35 21.05 -45.88 23.90
C LYS A 35 20.42 -44.50 23.78
N ASP A 36 19.10 -44.45 23.69
CA ASP A 36 18.27 -43.23 23.77
C ASP A 36 18.65 -42.11 22.76
N PRO A 37 18.58 -42.37 21.44
CA PRO A 37 18.98 -41.40 20.42
C PRO A 37 17.93 -40.30 20.22
N SER A 38 18.36 -39.04 20.26
CA SER A 38 17.52 -37.88 19.94
C SER A 38 17.75 -37.33 18.52
N ALA A 39 18.77 -37.81 17.81
CA ALA A 39 18.99 -37.57 16.39
C ALA A 39 19.29 -38.90 15.68
N ILE A 40 18.78 -39.06 14.46
CA ILE A 40 18.95 -40.25 13.63
C ILE A 40 19.09 -39.86 12.16
N ILE A 41 19.92 -40.62 11.43
CA ILE A 41 19.98 -40.60 9.97
C ILE A 41 19.58 -41.98 9.46
N LEU A 42 18.58 -42.02 8.58
CA LEU A 42 18.18 -43.19 7.83
C LEU A 42 18.73 -43.08 6.42
N ALA A 43 19.40 -44.12 5.93
CA ALA A 43 19.91 -44.14 4.58
C ALA A 43 19.57 -45.46 3.89
N ARG A 44 19.20 -45.40 2.62
CA ARG A 44 18.87 -46.57 1.81
C ARG A 44 20.15 -47.23 1.28
N ARG A 45 20.31 -48.55 1.46
CA ARG A 45 21.44 -49.30 0.86
C ARG A 45 21.17 -49.61 -0.62
N PRO A 46 22.24 -49.81 -1.42
CA PRO A 46 22.89 -48.85 -2.35
C PRO A 46 21.93 -47.89 -3.10
N PRO A 47 22.38 -46.67 -3.51
CA PRO A 47 23.60 -46.43 -4.31
C PRO A 47 24.78 -45.68 -3.65
N PHE A 48 24.84 -45.55 -2.33
CA PHE A 48 25.93 -44.84 -1.63
C PHE A 48 26.72 -45.76 -0.68
N ASP A 49 28.04 -45.57 -0.64
CA ASP A 49 28.90 -46.02 0.44
C ASP A 49 28.82 -45.02 1.59
N ILE A 50 28.48 -45.49 2.79
CA ILE A 50 28.15 -44.63 3.93
C ILE A 50 29.01 -45.03 5.13
N CYS A 51 29.74 -44.06 5.68
CA CYS A 51 30.60 -44.24 6.84
C CYS A 51 30.17 -43.27 7.96
N PRO A 52 29.91 -43.75 9.20
CA PRO A 52 29.61 -42.86 10.32
C PRO A 52 30.85 -42.01 10.69
N VAL A 53 30.66 -40.69 10.76
CA VAL A 53 31.73 -39.73 11.10
C VAL A 53 31.67 -39.36 12.58
N TYR A 54 30.45 -39.20 13.11
CA TYR A 54 30.23 -38.77 14.48
C TYR A 54 28.85 -39.24 14.93
N ILE A 55 28.75 -39.94 16.06
CA ILE A 55 27.45 -40.42 16.58
C ILE A 55 27.40 -40.14 18.07
N THR A 56 26.47 -39.27 18.45
CA THR A 56 26.12 -38.98 19.84
C THR A 56 24.60 -39.06 20.01
N LYS A 57 24.11 -38.83 21.23
CA LYS A 57 22.67 -38.71 21.49
C LYS A 57 22.02 -37.57 20.67
N PHE A 58 22.68 -36.43 20.52
CA PHE A 58 22.10 -35.19 19.97
C PHE A 58 22.55 -34.86 18.55
N VAL A 59 23.69 -35.40 18.11
CA VAL A 59 24.26 -35.14 16.77
C VAL A 59 24.71 -36.45 16.15
N VAL A 60 24.25 -36.70 14.93
CA VAL A 60 24.65 -37.82 14.08
C VAL A 60 25.16 -37.26 12.76
N ALA A 61 26.35 -37.68 12.34
CA ALA A 61 26.94 -37.30 11.07
C ALA A 61 27.44 -38.53 10.34
N VAL A 62 27.11 -38.63 9.05
CA VAL A 62 27.57 -39.68 8.15
C VAL A 62 28.23 -39.06 6.92
N TYR A 63 29.34 -39.65 6.50
CA TYR A 63 30.00 -39.36 5.24
C TYR A 63 29.44 -40.30 4.18
N CYS A 64 29.02 -39.73 3.05
CA CYS A 64 28.40 -40.45 1.95
C CYS A 64 29.22 -40.25 0.69
N GLN A 65 29.50 -41.35 -0.02
CA GLN A 65 30.25 -41.36 -1.25
C GLN A 65 29.54 -42.25 -2.29
N SER A 66 29.41 -41.73 -3.51
CA SER A 66 29.07 -42.50 -4.72
C SER A 66 30.03 -42.14 -5.84
N THR A 67 29.82 -42.72 -7.03
CA THR A 67 30.54 -42.33 -8.25
C THR A 67 30.28 -40.89 -8.69
N GLU A 68 29.15 -40.30 -8.29
CA GLU A 68 28.68 -38.99 -8.74
C GLU A 68 28.74 -37.87 -7.68
N ALA A 69 28.80 -38.22 -6.39
CA ALA A 69 28.77 -37.23 -5.30
C ALA A 69 29.50 -37.69 -4.04
N GLN A 70 30.09 -36.72 -3.35
CA GLN A 70 30.68 -36.89 -2.01
C GLN A 70 30.19 -35.78 -1.09
N PHE A 71 29.57 -36.11 0.04
CA PHE A 71 29.08 -35.14 1.02
C PHE A 71 29.00 -35.70 2.43
N THR A 72 28.97 -34.83 3.42
CA THR A 72 28.67 -35.18 4.81
C THR A 72 27.27 -34.71 5.17
N LEU A 73 26.43 -35.62 5.62
CA LEU A 73 25.09 -35.33 6.12
C LEU A 73 25.09 -35.33 7.64
N ILE A 74 24.57 -34.25 8.23
CA ILE A 74 24.50 -34.04 9.67
C ILE A 74 23.03 -33.89 10.08
N SER A 75 22.60 -34.69 11.07
CA SER A 75 21.33 -34.59 11.77
C SER A 75 21.59 -34.14 13.20
N ALA A 76 20.89 -33.10 13.66
CA ALA A 76 21.11 -32.52 14.99
C ALA A 76 19.81 -32.17 15.70
N TYR A 77 19.73 -32.49 16.99
CA TYR A 77 18.61 -32.12 17.86
C TYR A 77 19.11 -31.33 19.06
N ALA A 78 18.55 -30.13 19.25
CA ALA A 78 18.82 -29.31 20.42
C ALA A 78 17.56 -29.09 21.25
N PRO A 79 17.47 -29.68 22.46
CA PRO A 79 16.29 -29.53 23.31
C PRO A 79 16.00 -28.05 23.65
N PRO A 80 14.74 -27.62 23.69
CA PRO A 80 14.37 -26.21 23.90
C PRO A 80 14.75 -25.70 25.29
N HIS A 81 14.78 -26.57 26.30
CA HIS A 81 15.06 -26.22 27.69
C HIS A 81 16.52 -26.43 28.12
N LYS A 82 17.41 -26.89 27.22
CA LYS A 82 18.83 -27.11 27.53
C LYS A 82 19.72 -26.05 26.88
N PRO A 83 20.88 -25.70 27.47
CA PRO A 83 21.85 -24.80 26.84
C PRO A 83 22.26 -25.25 25.44
N LEU A 84 22.39 -24.31 24.50
CA LEU A 84 22.69 -24.60 23.10
C LEU A 84 24.20 -24.83 22.86
N ASP A 85 25.08 -24.22 23.66
CA ASP A 85 26.53 -24.24 23.44
C ASP A 85 27.18 -25.64 23.40
N PRO A 86 26.80 -26.63 24.24
CA PRO A 86 27.35 -27.97 24.12
C PRO A 86 27.08 -28.61 22.76
N ILE A 87 25.93 -28.32 22.17
CA ILE A 87 25.52 -28.86 20.85
C ILE A 87 26.26 -28.12 19.74
N MET A 88 26.45 -26.79 19.88
CA MET A 88 27.26 -26.03 18.94
C MET A 88 28.71 -26.52 18.91
N ARG A 89 29.32 -26.83 20.07
CA ARG A 89 30.67 -27.41 20.11
C ARG A 89 30.75 -28.77 19.42
N MET A 90 29.74 -29.63 19.59
CA MET A 90 29.66 -30.91 18.87
C MET A 90 29.57 -30.68 17.35
N LEU A 91 28.78 -29.72 16.90
CA LEU A 91 28.66 -29.37 15.48
C LEU A 91 29.95 -28.77 14.92
N GLU A 92 30.64 -27.92 15.67
CA GLU A 92 31.96 -27.37 15.33
C GLU A 92 32.99 -28.50 15.15
N GLU A 93 33.02 -29.47 16.07
CA GLU A 93 33.90 -30.65 15.98
C GLU A 93 33.58 -31.53 14.75
N VAL A 94 32.29 -31.75 14.46
CA VAL A 94 31.85 -32.54 13.29
C VAL A 94 32.24 -31.86 11.99
N VAL A 95 32.03 -30.55 11.87
CA VAL A 95 32.40 -29.78 10.67
C VAL A 95 33.91 -29.80 10.49
N ALA A 96 34.69 -29.62 11.56
CA ALA A 96 36.15 -29.68 11.51
C ALA A 96 36.70 -31.06 11.11
N ARG A 97 35.98 -32.14 11.46
CA ARG A 97 36.34 -33.54 11.11
C ARG A 97 35.76 -34.02 9.78
N SER A 98 34.95 -33.21 9.11
CA SER A 98 34.33 -33.60 7.85
C SER A 98 35.38 -33.77 6.75
N ARG A 99 35.35 -34.92 6.06
CA ARG A 99 36.27 -35.24 4.96
C ARG A 99 35.83 -34.69 3.60
N SER A 100 34.60 -34.18 3.49
CA SER A 100 34.07 -33.59 2.24
C SER A 100 33.89 -32.08 2.41
N PRO A 101 34.22 -31.27 1.39
CA PRO A 101 33.86 -29.85 1.37
C PRO A 101 32.34 -29.63 1.26
N ASN A 102 31.58 -30.66 0.89
CA ASN A 102 30.13 -30.59 0.73
C ASN A 102 29.45 -31.08 2.02
N ILE A 103 28.93 -30.15 2.82
CA ILE A 103 28.24 -30.46 4.08
C ILE A 103 26.78 -30.04 3.94
N VAL A 104 25.89 -30.89 4.43
CA VAL A 104 24.45 -30.61 4.59
C VAL A 104 24.08 -30.94 6.03
N LEU A 105 23.55 -29.95 6.74
CA LEU A 105 23.11 -30.07 8.12
C LEU A 105 21.62 -29.76 8.19
N ALA A 106 20.85 -30.67 8.76
CA ALA A 106 19.43 -30.46 9.06
C ALA A 106 19.14 -30.83 10.51
N GLY A 107 18.32 -30.05 11.19
CA GLY A 107 18.04 -30.36 12.59
C GLY A 107 16.98 -29.48 13.24
N ASP A 108 16.30 -30.02 14.25
CA ASP A 108 15.50 -29.22 15.18
C ASP A 108 16.45 -28.60 16.22
N LEU A 109 16.80 -27.34 16.00
CA LEU A 109 17.71 -26.61 16.89
C LEU A 109 16.96 -25.85 18.00
N ASN A 110 15.62 -25.85 17.97
CA ASN A 110 14.79 -25.02 18.84
C ASN A 110 15.28 -23.57 18.90
N ALA A 111 15.65 -23.00 17.75
CA ALA A 111 16.24 -21.68 17.61
C ALA A 111 15.44 -20.83 16.63
N LYS A 112 15.21 -19.56 16.96
CA LYS A 112 14.39 -18.66 16.15
C LYS A 112 15.25 -17.53 15.64
N HIS A 113 15.23 -17.29 14.32
CA HIS A 113 15.91 -16.14 13.75
C HIS A 113 15.26 -15.73 12.43
N LEU A 114 15.36 -14.43 12.12
CA LEU A 114 14.85 -13.85 10.87
C LEU A 114 15.55 -14.38 9.61
N ALA A 115 16.65 -15.11 9.76
CA ALA A 115 17.42 -15.68 8.65
C ALA A 115 16.76 -16.92 8.04
N TRP A 116 15.92 -17.64 8.79
CA TRP A 116 15.23 -18.86 8.34
C TRP A 116 13.74 -18.91 8.67
N GLY A 117 13.22 -17.95 9.46
CA GLY A 117 11.80 -17.86 9.79
C GLY A 117 11.31 -16.41 9.95
N PRO A 118 9.98 -16.17 9.94
CA PRO A 118 9.40 -14.84 9.93
C PRO A 118 9.19 -14.23 11.34
N ARG A 119 9.42 -14.97 12.43
CA ARG A 119 9.24 -14.49 13.82
C ARG A 119 10.51 -13.79 14.36
N ALA A 120 10.34 -12.93 15.37
CA ALA A 120 11.45 -12.30 16.07
C ALA A 120 12.44 -13.36 16.59
N GLY A 121 13.74 -13.06 16.47
CA GLY A 121 14.79 -13.99 16.85
C GLY A 121 14.96 -14.13 18.36
N ASP A 122 15.64 -15.18 18.78
CA ASP A 122 16.08 -15.43 20.15
C ASP A 122 17.61 -15.60 20.22
N ASP A 123 18.17 -15.62 21.44
CA ASP A 123 19.62 -15.73 21.66
C ASP A 123 20.19 -17.04 21.10
N ARG A 124 19.37 -18.11 21.11
CA ARG A 124 19.70 -19.38 20.45
C ARG A 124 19.87 -19.19 18.95
N GLY A 125 18.96 -18.47 18.31
CA GLY A 125 19.05 -18.10 16.90
C GLY A 125 20.29 -17.28 16.58
N ALA A 126 20.67 -16.31 17.43
CA ALA A 126 21.90 -15.55 17.25
C ALA A 126 23.14 -16.47 17.26
N ARG A 127 23.21 -17.42 18.20
CA ARG A 127 24.32 -18.38 18.30
C ARG A 127 24.41 -19.32 17.09
N VAL A 128 23.27 -19.79 16.54
CA VAL A 128 23.26 -20.60 15.32
C VAL A 128 23.77 -19.80 14.10
N VAL A 129 23.46 -18.51 14.02
CA VAL A 129 23.99 -17.62 12.96
C VAL A 129 25.51 -17.47 13.07
N GLU A 130 26.03 -17.28 14.29
CA GLU A 130 27.46 -17.22 14.53
C GLU A 130 28.18 -18.51 14.14
N PHE A 131 27.64 -19.66 14.54
CA PHE A 131 28.15 -20.97 14.15
C PHE A 131 28.17 -21.13 12.63
N ALA A 132 27.04 -20.86 11.95
CA ALA A 132 26.95 -21.00 10.51
C ALA A 132 27.97 -20.10 9.77
N ALA A 133 28.18 -18.88 10.27
CA ALA A 133 29.17 -17.97 9.72
C ALA A 133 30.61 -18.48 9.92
N ALA A 134 30.95 -18.98 11.13
CA ALA A 134 32.27 -19.53 11.43
C ALA A 134 32.57 -20.81 10.65
N ALA A 135 31.55 -21.64 10.43
CA ALA A 135 31.64 -22.92 9.72
C ALA A 135 31.54 -22.78 8.18
N GLY A 136 31.34 -21.58 7.63
CA GLY A 136 31.19 -21.36 6.19
C GLY A 136 29.90 -21.95 5.59
N LEU A 137 28.84 -22.08 6.40
CA LEU A 137 27.55 -22.64 6.01
C LEU A 137 26.53 -21.54 5.65
N VAL A 138 25.61 -21.86 4.75
CA VAL A 138 24.50 -20.97 4.35
C VAL A 138 23.14 -21.60 4.66
N PHE A 139 22.18 -20.77 5.07
CA PHE A 139 20.80 -21.20 5.35
C PHE A 139 20.05 -21.53 4.05
N LEU A 140 19.43 -22.70 4.03
CA LEU A 140 18.60 -23.16 2.90
C LEU A 140 17.12 -22.88 3.09
N ASN A 141 16.68 -22.74 4.35
CA ASN A 141 15.29 -22.42 4.69
C ASN A 141 14.78 -21.23 3.89
N ASP A 142 13.53 -21.32 3.45
CA ASP A 142 12.79 -20.17 2.94
C ASP A 142 12.09 -19.47 4.12
N PRO A 143 12.48 -18.24 4.51
CA PRO A 143 11.81 -17.50 5.57
C PRO A 143 10.34 -17.17 5.27
N ALA A 144 9.92 -17.33 4.01
CA ALA A 144 8.54 -17.19 3.56
C ALA A 144 7.76 -18.53 3.50
N SER A 145 8.38 -19.64 3.90
CA SER A 145 7.70 -20.94 3.98
C SER A 145 6.68 -21.00 5.10
N GLU A 146 5.79 -21.98 5.00
CA GLU A 146 4.92 -22.36 6.12
C GLU A 146 5.76 -22.79 7.34
N PRO A 147 5.21 -22.69 8.57
CA PRO A 147 5.89 -23.11 9.79
C PRO A 147 6.42 -24.54 9.69
N THR A 148 7.67 -24.77 10.11
CA THR A 148 8.25 -26.12 10.16
C THR A 148 7.72 -26.92 11.35
N TYR A 149 7.18 -26.24 12.36
CA TYR A 149 6.52 -26.80 13.54
C TYR A 149 5.16 -26.14 13.75
N GLU A 150 4.11 -26.91 13.98
CA GLU A 150 2.74 -26.43 14.19
C GLU A 150 1.93 -27.33 15.13
N THR A 151 1.26 -26.69 16.11
CA THR A 151 0.28 -27.30 17.02
C THR A 151 -1.06 -26.55 16.90
N ALA A 152 -2.10 -27.06 17.56
CA ALA A 152 -3.41 -26.40 17.63
C ALA A 152 -3.37 -24.96 18.20
N TYR A 153 -2.28 -24.58 18.89
CA TYR A 153 -2.17 -23.30 19.60
C TYR A 153 -0.96 -22.45 19.19
N ALA A 154 0.05 -23.02 18.54
CA ALA A 154 1.28 -22.30 18.19
C ALA A 154 1.95 -22.87 16.93
N ALA A 155 2.63 -22.01 16.16
CA ALA A 155 3.41 -22.40 14.99
C ALA A 155 4.78 -21.72 15.00
N SER A 156 5.87 -22.43 14.67
CA SER A 156 7.25 -21.91 14.73
C SER A 156 8.14 -22.46 13.61
N TRP A 157 9.30 -21.83 13.40
CA TRP A 157 10.32 -22.21 12.40
C TRP A 157 11.61 -22.56 13.13
N ILE A 158 11.59 -23.71 13.79
CA ILE A 158 12.65 -24.17 14.70
C ILE A 158 13.58 -25.21 14.05
N ASP A 159 13.15 -25.78 12.93
CA ASP A 159 13.91 -26.73 12.12
C ASP A 159 14.78 -25.96 11.11
N VAL A 160 16.10 -26.10 11.24
CA VAL A 160 17.08 -25.33 10.47
C VAL A 160 17.83 -26.25 9.52
N THR A 161 17.99 -25.80 8.28
CA THR A 161 18.78 -26.45 7.23
C THR A 161 19.91 -25.54 6.77
N LEU A 162 21.14 -26.06 6.82
CA LEU A 162 22.39 -25.40 6.47
C LEU A 162 23.15 -26.24 5.45
N ALA A 163 23.90 -25.60 4.55
CA ALA A 163 24.81 -26.32 3.65
C ALA A 163 26.05 -25.48 3.29
N THR A 164 27.14 -26.11 2.87
CA THR A 164 28.27 -25.37 2.28
C THR A 164 27.93 -24.88 0.87
N PRO A 165 28.46 -23.73 0.43
CA PRO A 165 28.24 -23.23 -0.93
C PRO A 165 28.61 -24.23 -2.04
N SER A 166 29.66 -25.05 -1.83
CA SER A 166 30.09 -26.07 -2.79
C SER A 166 29.06 -27.19 -2.95
N ALA A 167 28.34 -27.55 -1.87
CA ALA A 167 27.24 -28.51 -1.93
C ALA A 167 26.06 -28.01 -2.79
N LEU A 168 25.98 -26.71 -3.03
CA LEU A 168 24.87 -26.06 -3.75
C LEU A 168 25.23 -25.69 -5.20
N ALA A 169 26.45 -26.01 -5.66
CA ALA A 169 26.97 -25.56 -6.95
C ALA A 169 26.09 -25.97 -8.15
N ALA A 170 25.43 -27.12 -8.07
CA ALA A 170 24.53 -27.63 -9.09
C ALA A 170 23.05 -27.18 -8.92
N GLY A 171 22.77 -26.25 -8.01
CA GLY A 171 21.42 -25.78 -7.68
C GLY A 171 20.76 -26.60 -6.58
N TYR A 172 19.65 -26.10 -6.01
CA TYR A 172 18.90 -26.80 -4.98
C TYR A 172 17.42 -26.38 -4.92
N THR A 173 16.58 -27.24 -4.34
CA THR A 173 15.22 -26.93 -3.90
C THR A 173 15.08 -27.24 -2.41
N TRP A 174 14.30 -26.42 -1.72
CA TRP A 174 13.97 -26.58 -0.30
C TRP A 174 12.51 -26.20 -0.11
N GLN A 175 11.72 -27.07 0.53
CA GLN A 175 10.29 -26.82 0.75
C GLN A 175 9.77 -27.54 2.00
N VAL A 176 8.73 -26.95 2.61
CA VAL A 176 7.95 -27.58 3.68
C VAL A 176 6.71 -28.22 3.05
N HIS A 177 6.51 -29.52 3.29
CA HIS A 177 5.32 -30.23 2.84
C HIS A 177 4.11 -29.93 3.74
N LEU A 178 2.94 -29.82 3.11
CA LEU A 178 1.66 -29.53 3.79
C LEU A 178 0.82 -30.79 4.06
N ASP A 179 1.33 -31.96 3.66
CA ASP A 179 0.67 -33.22 3.89
C ASP A 179 0.63 -33.52 5.41
N GLU A 180 -0.50 -33.99 5.94
CA GLU A 180 -0.61 -34.34 7.36
C GLU A 180 0.31 -35.52 7.69
N THR A 181 1.28 -35.28 8.58
CA THR A 181 2.30 -36.27 9.00
C THR A 181 2.00 -36.92 10.35
N PHE A 182 0.87 -36.57 10.99
CA PHE A 182 0.55 -36.90 12.39
C PHE A 182 1.65 -36.48 13.41
N SER A 183 2.55 -35.58 13.00
CA SER A 183 3.60 -34.99 13.82
C SER A 183 3.38 -33.48 13.94
N GLU A 184 3.78 -32.90 15.07
CA GLU A 184 3.82 -31.45 15.25
C GLU A 184 4.90 -30.80 14.35
N HIS A 185 5.89 -31.56 13.89
CA HIS A 185 6.88 -31.12 12.91
C HIS A 185 6.43 -31.51 11.48
N LYS A 186 6.52 -30.55 10.56
CA LYS A 186 6.24 -30.74 9.14
C LYS A 186 7.46 -31.33 8.44
N LEU A 187 7.21 -32.12 7.39
CA LEU A 187 8.28 -32.71 6.58
C LEU A 187 8.97 -31.63 5.74
N ILE A 188 10.31 -31.58 5.80
CA ILE A 188 11.15 -30.70 4.99
C ILE A 188 11.81 -31.53 3.89
N ASP A 189 11.59 -31.16 2.63
CA ASP A 189 12.20 -31.79 1.45
C ASP A 189 13.32 -30.89 0.91
N VAL A 190 14.52 -31.47 0.79
CA VAL A 190 15.72 -30.78 0.28
C VAL A 190 16.28 -31.60 -0.87
N ARG A 191 16.35 -31.00 -2.06
CA ARG A 191 16.95 -31.63 -3.25
C ARG A 191 18.13 -30.82 -3.72
N ILE A 192 19.26 -31.46 -3.90
CA ILE A 192 20.50 -30.84 -4.34
C ILE A 192 20.77 -31.31 -5.77
N GLY A 193 21.20 -30.41 -6.66
CA GLY A 193 21.43 -30.67 -8.09
C GLY A 193 20.26 -30.39 -9.04
N ASP A 194 19.17 -29.76 -8.57
CA ASP A 194 18.00 -29.45 -9.40
C ASP A 194 18.08 -28.02 -9.97
N SER A 195 18.38 -27.88 -11.26
CA SER A 195 18.60 -26.62 -12.00
C SER A 195 17.32 -25.81 -12.27
N ARG A 196 16.15 -26.29 -11.83
CA ARG A 196 14.83 -25.65 -12.05
C ARG A 196 14.66 -24.29 -11.37
N ASN A 197 15.64 -23.83 -10.58
CA ASN A 197 15.57 -22.60 -9.82
C ASN A 197 16.75 -21.66 -10.13
N GLU A 198 16.83 -21.14 -11.35
CA GLU A 198 17.39 -19.78 -11.59
C GLU A 198 16.48 -18.69 -10.98
N GLN A 199 16.01 -18.89 -9.74
CA GLN A 199 15.59 -17.74 -8.95
C GLN A 199 16.87 -17.02 -8.55
N ARG A 200 17.24 -15.97 -9.30
CA ARG A 200 18.10 -14.89 -8.79
C ARG A 200 17.51 -14.45 -7.44
N LYS A 201 18.05 -14.97 -6.34
CA LYS A 201 17.60 -14.65 -4.99
C LYS A 201 17.69 -13.14 -4.83
N ARG A 202 16.55 -12.47 -4.71
CA ARG A 202 16.47 -11.04 -4.40
C ARG A 202 17.13 -10.80 -3.04
N LEU A 203 17.87 -9.69 -2.94
CA LEU A 203 18.57 -9.30 -1.72
C LEU A 203 17.62 -9.29 -0.51
N THR A 204 18.05 -9.91 0.58
CA THR A 204 17.43 -9.69 1.89
C THR A 204 17.63 -8.23 2.29
N ARG A 205 16.68 -7.64 3.04
CA ARG A 205 16.75 -6.22 3.45
C ARG A 205 18.02 -5.89 4.25
N TYR A 206 18.57 -6.87 4.96
CA TYR A 206 19.85 -6.76 5.66
C TYR A 206 21.02 -6.54 4.70
N ALA A 207 21.10 -7.33 3.61
CA ALA A 207 22.13 -7.15 2.57
C ALA A 207 22.00 -5.81 1.81
N GLN A 208 20.78 -5.27 1.70
CA GLN A 208 20.56 -3.93 1.14
C GLN A 208 21.11 -2.82 2.05
N SER A 209 21.04 -3.00 3.37
CA SER A 209 21.54 -2.03 4.35
C SER A 209 23.07 -1.91 4.35
N GLU A 210 23.76 -3.03 4.20
CA GLU A 210 25.23 -3.10 4.14
C GLU A 210 25.77 -2.50 2.84
N LEU A 211 25.08 -2.74 1.71
CA LEU A 211 25.40 -2.09 0.45
C LEU A 211 25.31 -0.56 0.58
N ILE A 212 24.30 -0.03 1.28
CA ILE A 212 24.18 1.42 1.55
C ILE A 212 25.36 1.92 2.40
N GLY A 213 25.80 1.14 3.39
CA GLY A 213 26.98 1.45 4.20
C GLY A 213 28.28 1.50 3.38
N ALA A 214 28.48 0.54 2.48
CA ALA A 214 29.64 0.54 1.56
C ALA A 214 29.60 1.74 0.60
N LEU A 215 28.43 2.02 0.01
CA LEU A 215 28.21 3.17 -0.87
C LEU A 215 28.51 4.51 -0.19
N ALA A 216 28.30 4.63 1.12
CA ALA A 216 28.60 5.85 1.88
C ALA A 216 30.10 6.15 2.02
N CYS A 217 30.94 5.11 1.98
CA CYS A 217 32.40 5.23 2.17
C CYS A 217 33.19 5.29 0.85
N GLU A 218 32.49 5.21 -0.29
CA GLU A 218 33.13 5.10 -1.61
C GLU A 218 33.60 6.45 -2.16
N THR A 219 34.92 6.60 -2.29
CA THR A 219 35.57 7.83 -2.78
C THR A 219 35.32 8.08 -4.27
N TRP A 220 34.84 7.06 -5.01
CA TRP A 220 34.41 7.21 -6.41
C TRP A 220 33.34 8.30 -6.58
N PHE A 221 32.33 8.35 -5.71
CA PHE A 221 31.27 9.38 -5.81
C PHE A 221 31.83 10.79 -5.61
N ALA A 222 32.75 10.97 -4.65
CA ALA A 222 33.36 12.27 -4.40
C ALA A 222 34.20 12.74 -5.61
N ARG A 223 34.92 11.83 -6.28
CA ARG A 223 35.69 12.15 -7.49
C ARG A 223 34.80 12.50 -8.67
N VAL A 224 33.76 11.71 -8.92
CA VAL A 224 32.85 11.93 -10.05
C VAL A 224 31.95 13.15 -9.87
N THR A 225 31.68 13.58 -8.63
CA THR A 225 30.87 14.77 -8.36
C THR A 225 31.65 16.09 -8.39
N GLN A 226 32.97 16.07 -8.61
CA GLN A 226 33.79 17.28 -8.71
C GLN A 226 33.59 18.03 -10.03
N SER A 227 33.27 17.33 -11.12
CA SER A 227 32.97 17.93 -12.42
C SER A 227 31.60 17.48 -12.91
N GLN A 228 30.80 18.43 -13.38
CA GLN A 228 29.50 18.09 -13.96
C GLN A 228 29.70 17.62 -15.41
N PRO A 229 29.01 16.56 -15.86
CA PRO A 229 29.12 16.12 -17.24
C PRO A 229 28.69 17.22 -18.21
N ALA A 230 29.56 17.55 -19.16
CA ALA A 230 29.36 18.63 -20.12
C ALA A 230 28.49 18.23 -21.32
N SER A 231 28.36 16.93 -21.59
CA SER A 231 27.59 16.39 -22.73
C SER A 231 26.78 15.15 -22.35
N SER A 232 25.89 14.71 -23.23
CA SER A 232 25.12 13.48 -23.08
C SER A 232 26.02 12.24 -22.99
N GLU A 233 27.11 12.21 -23.77
CA GLU A 233 28.07 11.11 -23.80
C GLU A 233 28.83 11.00 -22.49
N ALA A 234 29.22 12.14 -21.91
CA ALA A 234 29.86 12.18 -20.60
C ALA A 234 28.91 11.70 -19.49
N LEU A 235 27.62 12.06 -19.57
CA LEU A 235 26.62 11.57 -18.61
C LEU A 235 26.41 10.05 -18.72
N GLU A 236 26.34 9.52 -19.94
CA GLU A 236 26.22 8.07 -20.16
C GLU A 236 27.45 7.32 -19.64
N LEU A 237 28.66 7.85 -19.87
CA LEU A 237 29.89 7.25 -19.33
C LEU A 237 29.87 7.17 -17.80
N VAL A 238 29.39 8.21 -17.12
CA VAL A 238 29.23 8.22 -15.65
C VAL A 238 28.24 7.16 -15.19
N LEU A 239 27.12 7.00 -15.91
CA LEU A 239 26.12 5.98 -15.60
C LEU A 239 26.65 4.57 -15.85
N ASP A 240 27.37 4.34 -16.95
CA ASP A 240 27.98 3.05 -17.28
C ASP A 240 29.02 2.67 -16.22
N GLN A 241 29.85 3.61 -15.78
CA GLN A 241 30.79 3.39 -14.67
C GLN A 241 30.05 3.04 -13.37
N PHE A 242 28.97 3.77 -13.05
CA PHE A 242 28.15 3.48 -11.86
C PHE A 242 27.57 2.05 -11.90
N TYR A 243 26.93 1.67 -13.00
CA TYR A 243 26.31 0.36 -13.14
C TYR A 243 27.34 -0.78 -13.22
N SER A 244 28.51 -0.53 -13.82
CA SER A 244 29.61 -1.50 -13.88
C SER A 244 30.32 -1.69 -12.54
N ALA A 245 30.37 -0.65 -11.71
CA ALA A 245 30.94 -0.72 -10.36
C ALA A 245 30.00 -1.43 -9.38
N LEU A 246 28.69 -1.41 -9.62
CA LEU A 246 27.66 -1.91 -8.70
C LEU A 246 27.90 -3.36 -8.23
N PRO A 247 28.26 -4.34 -9.10
CA PRO A 247 28.61 -5.69 -8.67
C PRO A 247 29.91 -5.77 -7.85
N THR A 248 30.90 -4.93 -8.14
CA THR A 248 32.19 -4.89 -7.44
C THR A 248 32.05 -4.26 -6.06
N MET A 249 31.29 -3.17 -5.95
CA MET A 249 30.88 -2.56 -4.68
C MET A 249 30.12 -3.56 -3.81
N TRP A 250 29.28 -4.38 -4.45
CA TRP A 250 28.57 -5.47 -3.79
C TRP A 250 29.50 -6.57 -3.29
N ARG A 251 30.45 -7.02 -4.13
CA ARG A 251 31.49 -7.98 -3.73
C ARG A 251 32.34 -7.44 -2.60
N SER A 252 32.79 -6.19 -2.68
CA SER A 252 33.60 -5.51 -1.65
C SER A 252 32.86 -5.40 -0.29
N ALA A 253 31.59 -5.00 -0.32
CA ALA A 253 30.73 -5.01 0.87
C ALA A 253 30.58 -6.42 1.47
N PHE A 254 30.56 -7.44 0.61
CA PHE A 254 30.48 -8.84 1.01
C PHE A 254 31.83 -9.45 1.45
N THR A 255 32.99 -9.00 0.92
CA THR A 255 34.31 -9.46 1.37
C THR A 255 34.76 -8.78 2.66
N ALA A 256 34.42 -7.50 2.86
CA ALA A 256 34.62 -6.84 4.15
C ALA A 256 33.94 -7.61 5.30
N ARG A 257 32.81 -8.29 5.00
CA ARG A 257 32.05 -9.17 5.92
C ARG A 257 32.85 -10.40 6.38
N LEU A 258 33.71 -10.92 5.51
CA LEU A 258 34.50 -12.12 5.79
C LEU A 258 35.74 -11.78 6.64
N SER A 259 36.28 -10.57 6.53
CA SER A 259 37.53 -10.19 7.21
C SER A 259 37.35 -9.56 8.60
N THR A 260 36.17 -9.06 8.95
CA THR A 260 35.99 -8.28 10.20
C THR A 260 34.91 -8.81 11.16
N GLY A 261 34.27 -9.94 10.84
CA GLY A 261 33.18 -10.49 11.65
C GLY A 261 31.93 -9.59 11.66
N ILE A 262 30.78 -10.18 12.01
CA ILE A 262 29.44 -9.55 11.93
C ILE A 262 29.35 -8.23 12.73
N TYR A 263 30.23 -8.02 13.72
CA TYR A 263 30.27 -6.82 14.56
C TYR A 263 31.31 -5.76 14.17
N GLY A 264 32.33 -6.10 13.37
CA GLY A 264 33.44 -5.20 13.05
C GLY A 264 33.10 -4.09 12.06
N ILE A 265 32.26 -4.38 11.06
CA ILE A 265 31.86 -3.39 10.04
C ILE A 265 30.93 -2.34 10.63
N ALA A 266 29.93 -2.76 11.44
CA ALA A 266 29.01 -1.83 12.06
C ALA A 266 29.73 -0.82 12.98
N GLY A 267 30.72 -1.28 13.76
CA GLY A 267 31.54 -0.42 14.61
C GLY A 267 32.51 0.47 13.83
N THR A 268 33.04 0.01 12.70
CA THR A 268 33.99 0.78 11.86
C THR A 268 33.27 1.82 10.99
N ILE A 269 32.08 1.49 10.46
CA ILE A 269 31.20 2.42 9.72
C ILE A 269 30.59 3.45 10.67
N GLN A 270 30.20 3.08 11.89
CA GLN A 270 29.78 4.05 12.92
C GLN A 270 30.89 5.06 13.28
N LYS A 271 32.16 4.65 13.29
CA LYS A 271 33.26 5.57 13.58
C LYS A 271 33.65 6.47 12.41
N LYS A 272 33.43 6.04 11.14
CA LYS A 272 33.82 6.80 9.93
C LYS A 272 32.71 7.64 9.30
N CYS A 273 31.43 7.31 9.51
CA CYS A 273 30.32 8.16 9.07
C CYS A 273 30.12 9.32 10.06
N ALA A 274 30.53 10.54 9.69
CA ALA A 274 30.36 11.74 10.54
C ALA A 274 28.89 12.17 10.73
N ASP A 275 27.97 11.67 9.90
CA ASP A 275 26.55 12.01 9.96
C ASP A 275 25.76 11.10 10.91
N ARG A 276 25.29 11.66 12.04
CA ARG A 276 24.41 11.01 13.02
C ARG A 276 23.10 10.50 12.42
N GLU A 277 22.62 11.09 11.32
CA GLU A 277 21.39 10.66 10.66
C GLU A 277 21.59 9.39 9.80
N THR A 278 22.71 9.31 9.07
CA THR A 278 23.15 8.10 8.36
C THR A 278 23.38 6.92 9.33
N GLN A 279 24.00 7.17 10.48
CA GLN A 279 24.15 6.16 11.55
C GLN A 279 22.80 5.67 12.10
N ARG A 280 21.82 6.57 12.27
CA ARG A 280 20.45 6.21 12.69
C ARG A 280 19.73 5.38 11.62
N VAL A 281 19.99 5.61 10.33
CA VAL A 281 19.40 4.84 9.23
C VAL A 281 19.96 3.43 9.19
N LEU A 282 21.29 3.25 9.24
CA LEU A 282 21.93 1.93 9.37
C LEU A 282 21.36 1.18 10.58
N ALA A 283 21.15 1.89 11.68
CA ALA A 283 20.54 1.33 12.87
C ALA A 283 19.00 1.13 12.78
N SER A 284 18.29 1.83 11.90
CA SER A 284 16.84 1.69 11.68
C SER A 284 16.50 0.60 10.65
N VAL A 285 17.37 0.39 9.67
CA VAL A 285 17.25 -0.69 8.69
C VAL A 285 17.56 -2.03 9.34
N SER A 286 18.46 -2.04 10.34
CA SER A 286 18.70 -3.19 11.22
C SER A 286 17.63 -3.37 12.31
N ARG A 287 16.99 -2.30 12.82
CA ARG A 287 15.95 -2.36 13.88
C ARG A 287 14.49 -2.51 13.40
N GLY A 288 14.21 -2.39 12.10
CA GLY A 288 12.84 -2.37 11.56
C GLY A 288 12.31 -3.74 11.09
N VAL A 289 11.60 -4.47 11.96
CA VAL A 289 10.80 -5.64 11.56
C VAL A 289 9.55 -5.15 10.82
N TRP A 290 9.56 -5.27 9.49
CA TRP A 290 8.35 -5.14 8.67
C TRP A 290 8.31 -6.28 7.66
N GLN A 291 7.61 -7.36 8.01
CA GLN A 291 7.16 -8.37 7.05
C GLN A 291 6.43 -7.68 5.89
N ASP A 292 6.68 -8.14 4.67
CA ASP A 292 5.71 -8.24 3.59
C ASP A 292 6.46 -8.56 2.29
N THR A 293 6.41 -9.84 1.96
CA THR A 293 6.74 -10.47 0.70
C THR A 293 5.59 -10.26 -0.26
N PHE A 294 5.83 -9.62 -1.41
CA PHE A 294 4.99 -9.88 -2.58
C PHE A 294 5.59 -11.11 -3.29
N PRO A 295 4.84 -12.20 -3.47
CA PRO A 295 5.26 -13.27 -4.35
C PRO A 295 5.27 -12.73 -5.78
N VAL A 296 6.45 -12.62 -6.40
CA VAL A 296 6.53 -12.57 -7.87
C VAL A 296 6.14 -13.93 -8.48
N SER A 297 6.00 -14.97 -7.66
CA SER A 297 5.60 -16.31 -8.09
C SER A 297 4.24 -16.35 -8.80
N LEU A 298 3.32 -15.41 -8.56
CA LEU A 298 2.04 -15.35 -9.28
C LEU A 298 2.14 -14.79 -10.70
N ALA A 299 3.17 -13.98 -11.00
CA ALA A 299 3.41 -13.47 -12.35
C ALA A 299 4.33 -14.38 -13.17
N SER A 300 5.38 -14.93 -12.53
CA SER A 300 6.33 -15.83 -13.22
C SER A 300 5.79 -17.24 -13.42
N SER A 301 4.75 -17.68 -12.71
CA SER A 301 4.10 -18.98 -12.97
C SER A 301 3.17 -18.97 -14.18
N ARG A 302 2.69 -17.81 -14.62
CA ARG A 302 1.71 -17.71 -15.73
C ARG A 302 2.35 -17.45 -17.10
N THR A 303 3.61 -17.05 -17.14
CA THR A 303 4.43 -16.99 -18.37
C THR A 303 5.25 -18.28 -18.60
N ARG A 304 5.08 -19.31 -17.75
CA ARG A 304 5.82 -20.58 -17.74
C ARG A 304 5.56 -21.56 -18.88
N GLY A 305 4.73 -21.21 -19.86
CA GLY A 305 4.35 -22.12 -20.94
C GLY A 305 4.37 -21.53 -22.37
N TRP A 306 4.94 -20.34 -22.58
CA TRP A 306 4.93 -19.71 -23.90
C TRP A 306 6.17 -20.12 -24.70
N ASN A 307 5.96 -20.72 -25.88
CA ASN A 307 7.03 -20.96 -26.85
C ASN A 307 7.49 -19.64 -27.51
N VAL A 308 8.65 -19.65 -28.18
CA VAL A 308 9.24 -18.45 -28.81
C VAL A 308 8.28 -17.77 -29.78
N GLN A 309 7.56 -18.55 -30.60
CA GLN A 309 6.65 -18.03 -31.61
C GLN A 309 5.45 -17.29 -30.98
N SER A 310 4.86 -17.84 -29.92
CA SER A 310 3.75 -17.19 -29.21
C SER A 310 4.22 -15.93 -28.47
N ALA A 311 5.45 -15.96 -27.95
CA ALA A 311 6.10 -14.80 -27.33
C ALA A 311 6.39 -13.68 -28.34
N ALA A 312 6.90 -14.02 -29.53
CA ALA A 312 7.15 -13.08 -30.62
C ALA A 312 5.85 -12.47 -31.14
N LEU A 313 4.83 -13.30 -31.41
CA LEU A 313 3.52 -12.83 -31.86
C LEU A 313 2.84 -11.91 -30.82
N LEU A 314 2.95 -12.22 -29.53
CA LEU A 314 2.48 -11.33 -28.47
C LEU A 314 3.22 -9.98 -28.49
N LEU A 315 4.55 -10.02 -28.65
CA LEU A 315 5.38 -8.82 -28.66
C LEU A 315 5.04 -7.95 -29.87
N GLU A 316 4.96 -8.52 -31.08
CA GLU A 316 4.59 -7.84 -32.33
C GLU A 316 3.17 -7.27 -32.29
N THR A 317 2.19 -8.01 -31.76
CA THR A 317 0.79 -7.55 -31.74
C THR A 317 0.48 -6.53 -30.64
N GLN A 318 1.28 -6.48 -29.58
CA GLN A 318 1.05 -5.57 -28.45
C GLN A 318 1.95 -4.33 -28.50
N ILE A 319 3.03 -4.34 -29.29
CA ILE A 319 3.92 -3.20 -29.45
C ILE A 319 3.56 -2.45 -30.72
N ALA A 320 3.00 -1.25 -30.53
CA ALA A 320 2.65 -0.37 -31.62
C ALA A 320 3.90 0.31 -32.19
N VAL A 321 4.02 0.30 -33.52
CA VAL A 321 5.06 0.97 -34.28
C VAL A 321 4.38 1.96 -35.24
N ASP A 322 4.83 3.21 -35.21
CA ASP A 322 4.39 4.25 -36.14
C ASP A 322 4.99 3.99 -37.51
N SER A 323 4.21 4.25 -38.56
CA SER A 323 4.65 4.11 -39.95
C SER A 323 4.53 5.45 -40.66
N PRO A 324 5.64 6.17 -40.90
CA PRO A 324 5.61 7.47 -41.57
C PRO A 324 5.04 7.41 -43.00
N SER A 325 5.12 6.26 -43.68
CA SER A 325 4.53 6.09 -45.02
C SER A 325 3.00 6.15 -45.02
N SER A 326 2.36 6.00 -43.87
CA SER A 326 0.90 6.16 -43.70
C SER A 326 0.48 7.61 -43.35
N ASP A 327 1.42 8.56 -43.34
CA ASP A 327 1.15 9.95 -43.00
C ASP A 327 0.31 10.65 -44.08
N LYS A 328 -0.78 11.31 -43.65
CA LYS A 328 -1.48 12.31 -44.45
C LYS A 328 -0.67 13.62 -44.41
N SER A 329 -1.01 14.60 -45.25
CA SER A 329 -0.33 15.90 -45.29
C SER A 329 -0.24 16.58 -43.92
N CYS A 330 -1.33 16.57 -43.13
CA CYS A 330 -1.35 17.13 -41.78
C CYS A 330 -0.45 16.36 -40.79
N HIS A 331 -0.23 15.07 -41.00
CA HIS A 331 0.67 14.26 -40.18
C HIS A 331 2.13 14.59 -40.51
N ALA A 332 2.46 14.76 -41.79
CA ALA A 332 3.80 15.14 -42.23
C ALA A 332 4.22 16.47 -41.60
N VAL A 333 3.35 17.50 -41.64
CA VAL A 333 3.60 18.80 -40.98
C VAL A 333 3.80 18.65 -39.47
N THR A 334 2.97 17.85 -38.81
CA THR A 334 3.09 17.63 -37.36
C THR A 334 4.41 16.93 -37.01
N ARG A 335 4.83 15.96 -37.82
CA ARG A 335 6.10 15.26 -37.67
C ARG A 335 7.29 16.19 -37.89
N GLU A 336 7.26 16.97 -38.98
CA GLU A 336 8.28 17.95 -39.31
C GLU A 336 8.47 18.95 -38.16
N LEU A 337 7.37 19.47 -37.60
CA LEU A 337 7.41 20.36 -36.44
C LEU A 337 7.94 19.66 -35.17
N ALA A 338 7.65 18.38 -34.96
CA ALA A 338 8.19 17.65 -33.82
C ALA A 338 9.71 17.38 -33.95
N THR A 339 10.19 17.18 -35.17
CA THR A 339 11.61 16.92 -35.47
C THR A 339 12.45 18.19 -35.61
N ALA A 340 11.84 19.31 -36.01
CA ALA A 340 12.53 20.58 -36.16
C ALA A 340 13.19 21.03 -34.85
N PRO A 341 14.32 21.76 -34.92
CA PRO A 341 14.94 22.36 -33.74
C PRO A 341 13.93 23.22 -32.97
N TYR A 342 13.87 23.01 -31.67
CA TYR A 342 13.09 23.84 -30.75
C TYR A 342 14.06 24.65 -29.90
N ALA A 343 13.90 25.96 -29.89
CA ALA A 343 14.67 26.85 -29.04
C ALA A 343 13.68 27.73 -28.28
N SER A 344 13.78 27.73 -26.95
CA SER A 344 13.07 28.65 -26.08
C SER A 344 14.12 29.38 -25.26
N SER A 345 13.93 30.68 -25.05
CA SER A 345 14.77 31.46 -24.14
C SER A 345 14.56 31.07 -22.68
N VAL A 346 13.44 30.41 -22.37
CA VAL A 346 13.08 29.98 -21.03
C VAL A 346 13.71 28.62 -20.72
N GLN A 347 14.43 28.55 -19.61
CA GLN A 347 14.96 27.32 -19.03
C GLN A 347 14.26 27.07 -17.69
N ASP A 348 13.83 25.84 -17.44
CA ASP A 348 13.29 25.44 -16.15
C ASP A 348 14.40 25.31 -15.10
N VAL A 349 14.09 25.58 -13.84
CA VAL A 349 15.07 25.55 -12.75
C VAL A 349 15.50 24.12 -12.37
N PRO A 350 16.74 23.92 -11.88
CA PRO A 350 17.22 22.62 -11.43
C PRO A 350 16.30 21.94 -10.42
N PHE A 351 16.24 20.60 -10.43
CA PHE A 351 15.58 19.82 -9.39
C PHE A 351 16.27 20.02 -8.04
N THR A 352 15.45 20.19 -7.02
CA THR A 352 15.88 20.39 -5.63
C THR A 352 15.96 19.06 -4.86
N GLU A 353 16.71 19.04 -3.76
CA GLU A 353 16.74 17.88 -2.85
C GLU A 353 15.34 17.52 -2.33
N THR A 354 14.51 18.54 -2.08
CA THR A 354 13.15 18.40 -1.56
C THR A 354 12.25 17.70 -2.56
N GLU A 355 12.35 18.02 -3.84
CA GLU A 355 11.62 17.36 -4.91
C GLU A 355 12.00 15.89 -5.07
N VAL A 356 13.31 15.60 -5.10
CA VAL A 356 13.82 14.24 -5.24
C VAL A 356 13.38 13.38 -4.05
N ALA A 357 13.46 13.93 -2.83
CA ALA A 357 12.99 13.27 -1.62
C ALA A 357 11.48 13.00 -1.66
N ASP A 358 10.65 13.97 -2.07
CA ASP A 358 9.19 13.82 -2.22
C ASP A 358 8.82 12.75 -3.25
N VAL A 359 9.56 12.68 -4.36
CA VAL A 359 9.41 11.60 -5.34
C VAL A 359 9.72 10.23 -4.72
N LEU A 360 10.83 10.10 -4.00
CA LEU A 360 11.24 8.86 -3.35
C LEU A 360 10.30 8.40 -2.23
N ASP A 361 9.80 9.33 -1.42
CA ASP A 361 8.87 9.05 -0.32
C ASP A 361 7.53 8.50 -0.84
N ARG A 362 7.10 8.93 -2.03
CA ARG A 362 5.88 8.46 -2.70
C ARG A 362 6.04 7.16 -3.49
N MET A 363 7.28 6.75 -3.78
CA MET A 363 7.50 5.43 -4.39
C MET A 363 7.18 4.34 -3.38
N SER A 364 6.38 3.34 -3.77
CA SER A 364 6.14 2.20 -2.90
C SER A 364 7.47 1.47 -2.66
N PRO A 365 7.87 1.24 -1.39
CA PRO A 365 9.13 0.55 -1.09
C PRO A 365 9.14 -0.90 -1.59
N ARG A 366 7.96 -1.45 -1.95
CA ARG A 366 7.75 -2.83 -2.39
C ARG A 366 7.58 -2.97 -3.90
N SER A 367 7.69 -1.88 -4.67
CA SER A 367 7.62 -1.96 -6.12
C SER A 367 8.75 -2.82 -6.68
N SER A 368 8.45 -3.63 -7.69
CA SER A 368 9.44 -4.46 -8.37
C SER A 368 10.54 -3.61 -9.03
N PRO A 369 11.81 -4.03 -8.92
CA PRO A 369 12.92 -3.35 -9.59
C PRO A 369 12.84 -3.51 -11.11
N GLY A 370 13.49 -2.58 -11.82
CA GLY A 370 13.69 -2.64 -13.26
C GLY A 370 14.80 -3.61 -13.67
N PRO A 371 15.30 -3.52 -14.90
CA PRO A 371 16.43 -4.33 -15.40
C PRO A 371 17.71 -4.17 -14.56
N ASP A 372 17.89 -2.98 -13.96
CA ASP A 372 19.01 -2.62 -13.09
C ASP A 372 19.00 -3.32 -11.71
N SER A 373 17.92 -4.02 -11.35
CA SER A 373 17.74 -4.67 -10.05
C SER A 373 17.79 -3.73 -8.82
N ILE A 374 17.83 -2.42 -9.04
CA ILE A 374 17.77 -1.40 -7.98
C ILE A 374 16.33 -1.30 -7.49
N THR A 375 16.13 -1.37 -6.17
CA THR A 375 14.80 -1.21 -5.56
C THR A 375 14.59 0.23 -5.08
N PRO A 376 13.33 0.70 -4.92
CA PRO A 376 13.06 2.01 -4.32
C PRO A 376 13.67 2.17 -2.93
N LEU A 377 13.78 1.09 -2.15
CA LEU A 377 14.41 1.12 -0.83
C LEU A 377 15.92 1.37 -0.95
N LEU A 378 16.61 0.68 -1.86
CA LEU A 378 18.03 0.91 -2.12
C LEU A 378 18.26 2.35 -2.60
N MET A 379 17.38 2.85 -3.46
CA MET A 379 17.49 4.21 -3.98
C MET A 379 17.32 5.28 -2.89
N ARG A 380 16.42 5.06 -1.91
CA ARG A 380 16.32 5.94 -0.72
C ARG A 380 17.61 5.94 0.09
N GLY A 381 18.24 4.78 0.25
CA GLY A 381 19.54 4.67 0.91
C GLY A 381 20.65 5.40 0.15
N LEU A 382 20.74 5.17 -1.16
CA LEU A 382 21.70 5.85 -2.04
C LEU A 382 21.50 7.36 -2.03
N PHE A 383 20.27 7.85 -2.12
CA PHE A 383 19.99 9.29 -2.09
C PHE A 383 20.40 9.94 -0.76
N ARG A 384 20.22 9.25 0.37
CA ARG A 384 20.68 9.76 1.67
C ARG A 384 22.20 9.80 1.78
N ALA A 385 22.88 8.74 1.33
CA ALA A 385 24.34 8.61 1.41
C ALA A 385 25.07 9.49 0.38
N GLN A 386 24.57 9.54 -0.86
CA GLN A 386 25.22 10.14 -2.02
C GLN A 386 24.29 11.14 -2.73
N ARG A 387 23.68 12.05 -1.95
CA ARG A 387 22.73 13.06 -2.46
C ARG A 387 23.28 13.89 -3.62
N LYS A 388 24.54 14.32 -3.52
CA LYS A 388 25.21 15.16 -4.52
C LYS A 388 25.31 14.45 -5.85
N PHE A 389 25.62 13.15 -5.85
CA PHE A 389 25.68 12.34 -7.07
C PHE A 389 24.31 12.20 -7.72
N VAL A 390 23.29 11.82 -6.94
CA VAL A 390 21.93 11.64 -7.48
C VAL A 390 21.39 12.94 -8.07
N LEU A 391 21.56 14.07 -7.36
CA LEU A 391 21.18 15.39 -7.87
C LEU A 391 21.98 15.78 -9.10
N MET A 392 23.30 15.59 -9.10
CA MET A 392 24.16 15.91 -10.24
C MET A 392 23.69 15.18 -11.50
N VAL A 393 23.40 13.88 -11.42
CA VAL A 393 22.92 13.09 -12.55
C VAL A 393 21.57 13.60 -13.06
N LEU A 394 20.60 13.81 -12.16
CA LEU A 394 19.24 14.26 -12.53
C LEU A 394 19.24 15.69 -13.10
N ASN A 395 20.02 16.60 -12.52
CA ASN A 395 20.11 17.98 -12.98
C ASN A 395 20.95 18.13 -14.25
N THR A 396 21.94 17.27 -14.45
CA THR A 396 22.66 17.19 -15.73
C THR A 396 21.73 16.70 -16.82
N ALA A 397 20.93 15.66 -16.57
CA ALA A 397 19.90 15.20 -17.50
C ALA A 397 18.90 16.32 -17.86
N LEU A 398 18.43 17.08 -16.87
CA LEU A 398 17.56 18.24 -17.11
C LEU A 398 18.27 19.31 -17.94
N ARG A 399 19.44 19.81 -17.49
CA ARG A 399 20.17 20.88 -18.18
C ARG A 399 20.46 20.56 -19.63
N LEU A 400 20.90 19.33 -19.91
CA LEU A 400 21.19 18.87 -21.28
C LEU A 400 19.93 18.57 -22.09
N GLY A 401 18.75 18.54 -21.46
CA GLY A 401 17.51 18.09 -22.10
C GLY A 401 17.61 16.63 -22.57
N TYR A 402 18.29 15.78 -21.80
CA TYR A 402 18.67 14.43 -22.22
C TYR A 402 18.22 13.37 -21.23
N PHE A 403 17.39 12.43 -21.72
CA PHE A 403 16.96 11.25 -20.97
C PHE A 403 17.92 10.07 -21.26
N PRO A 404 18.68 9.56 -20.27
CA PRO A 404 19.68 8.51 -20.48
C PRO A 404 19.17 7.23 -21.14
N ARG A 405 19.95 6.63 -22.05
CA ARG A 405 19.56 5.41 -22.80
C ARG A 405 19.23 4.25 -21.88
N CYS A 406 20.07 4.02 -20.87
CA CYS A 406 19.87 2.94 -19.90
C CYS A 406 18.54 3.05 -19.12
N TRP A 407 17.92 4.23 -19.11
CA TRP A 407 16.64 4.48 -18.43
C TRP A 407 15.42 4.46 -19.36
N ARG A 408 15.62 4.51 -20.68
CA ARG A 408 14.58 4.39 -21.72
C ARG A 408 14.17 2.96 -22.01
N SER A 409 15.03 2.02 -21.63
CA SER A 409 14.82 0.58 -21.77
C SER A 409 14.02 0.00 -20.60
N GLY A 410 13.08 -0.91 -20.90
CA GLY A 410 12.23 -1.53 -19.87
C GLY A 410 11.96 -3.01 -20.10
N ARG A 411 11.64 -3.74 -19.02
CA ARG A 411 11.23 -5.15 -19.13
C ARG A 411 9.71 -5.24 -19.23
N ILE A 412 9.19 -5.92 -20.25
CA ILE A 412 7.75 -6.11 -20.46
C ILE A 412 7.23 -7.40 -19.81
N ILE A 413 6.05 -7.34 -19.20
CA ILE A 413 5.37 -8.45 -18.52
C ILE A 413 3.90 -8.43 -18.93
N PHE A 414 3.36 -9.55 -19.41
CA PHE A 414 1.97 -9.65 -19.84
C PHE A 414 1.04 -10.10 -18.71
N ILE A 415 0.00 -9.31 -18.40
CA ILE A 415 -1.02 -9.64 -17.40
C ILE A 415 -2.36 -9.92 -18.09
N PRO A 416 -3.04 -11.06 -17.82
CA PRO A 416 -4.32 -11.37 -18.44
C PRO A 416 -5.44 -10.44 -17.98
N LYS A 417 -6.27 -10.00 -18.92
CA LYS A 417 -7.51 -9.26 -18.71
C LYS A 417 -8.58 -10.22 -18.17
N PRO A 418 -9.31 -9.87 -17.09
CA PRO A 418 -10.35 -10.74 -16.53
C PRO A 418 -11.43 -11.09 -17.56
N GLY A 419 -11.87 -12.36 -17.58
CA GLY A 419 -13.00 -12.82 -18.39
C GLY A 419 -12.78 -12.84 -19.91
N ARG A 420 -11.53 -12.69 -20.38
CA ARG A 420 -11.19 -12.77 -21.81
C ARG A 420 -10.52 -14.12 -22.13
N PRO A 421 -10.73 -14.69 -23.33
CA PRO A 421 -10.10 -15.96 -23.73
C PRO A 421 -8.57 -15.84 -23.74
N PRO A 422 -7.82 -16.69 -23.00
CA PRO A 422 -6.36 -16.58 -22.90
C PRO A 422 -5.64 -16.83 -24.23
N GLN A 423 -6.30 -17.41 -25.24
CA GLN A 423 -5.69 -17.70 -26.55
C GLN A 423 -5.52 -16.45 -27.43
N ARG A 424 -6.18 -15.32 -27.10
CA ARG A 424 -6.11 -14.10 -27.91
C ARG A 424 -5.05 -13.15 -27.35
N THR A 425 -4.20 -12.60 -28.22
CA THR A 425 -3.16 -11.61 -27.82
C THR A 425 -3.76 -10.37 -27.16
N THR A 426 -4.90 -9.90 -27.67
CA THR A 426 -5.69 -8.78 -27.11
C THR A 426 -6.20 -9.00 -25.67
N SER A 427 -6.15 -10.23 -25.16
CA SER A 427 -6.53 -10.57 -23.79
C SER A 427 -5.45 -10.22 -22.77
N TYR A 428 -4.27 -9.76 -23.17
CA TYR A 428 -3.20 -9.40 -22.26
C TYR A 428 -3.00 -7.88 -22.16
N ARG A 429 -2.38 -7.44 -21.06
CA ARG A 429 -1.90 -6.07 -20.86
C ARG A 429 -0.37 -6.09 -20.76
N PRO A 430 0.35 -5.38 -21.64
CA PRO A 430 1.81 -5.28 -21.57
C PRO A 430 2.24 -4.28 -20.48
N ILE A 431 2.68 -4.76 -19.32
CA ILE A 431 3.25 -3.90 -18.26
C ILE A 431 4.76 -3.77 -18.44
N CYS A 432 5.24 -2.55 -18.60
CA CYS A 432 6.66 -2.24 -18.73
C CYS A 432 7.24 -1.76 -17.39
N VAL A 433 8.34 -2.38 -16.96
CA VAL A 433 9.06 -2.03 -15.73
C VAL A 433 10.41 -1.42 -16.11
N THR A 434 10.55 -0.11 -15.90
CA THR A 434 11.78 0.68 -16.14
C THR A 434 12.68 0.78 -14.89
N SER A 435 13.91 1.26 -15.06
CA SER A 435 14.87 1.58 -13.99
C SER A 435 14.26 2.50 -12.94
N ILE A 436 14.68 2.36 -11.67
CA ILE A 436 14.23 3.25 -10.60
C ILE A 436 14.72 4.68 -10.81
N PHE A 437 15.94 4.89 -11.30
CA PHE A 437 16.43 6.22 -11.68
C PHE A 437 15.58 6.84 -12.78
N GLY A 438 15.29 6.06 -13.84
CA GLY A 438 14.36 6.47 -14.90
C GLY A 438 13.00 6.89 -14.34
N LYS A 439 12.38 6.07 -13.49
CA LYS A 439 11.09 6.41 -12.84
C LYS A 439 11.15 7.66 -11.97
N MET A 440 12.29 7.96 -11.35
CA MET A 440 12.46 9.20 -10.59
C MET A 440 12.44 10.40 -11.52
N LEU A 441 13.26 10.36 -12.58
CA LEU A 441 13.31 11.44 -13.58
C LEU A 441 11.96 11.62 -14.28
N GLU A 442 11.27 10.54 -14.63
CA GLU A 442 9.90 10.57 -15.18
C GLU A 442 8.93 11.28 -14.23
N ARG A 443 9.00 11.03 -12.91
CA ARG A 443 8.11 11.66 -11.92
C ARG A 443 8.42 13.14 -11.74
N LEU A 444 9.70 13.53 -11.77
CA LEU A 444 10.14 14.92 -11.71
C LEU A 444 9.67 15.68 -12.96
N LEU A 445 9.94 15.13 -14.15
CA LEU A 445 9.46 15.66 -15.42
C LEU A 445 7.94 15.77 -15.43
N ASN A 446 7.22 14.72 -15.02
CA ASN A 446 5.75 14.75 -14.96
C ASN A 446 5.23 15.87 -14.05
N ALA A 447 5.89 16.12 -12.93
CA ALA A 447 5.49 17.22 -12.04
C ALA A 447 5.70 18.59 -12.69
N ARG A 448 6.83 18.81 -13.38
CA ARG A 448 7.10 20.05 -14.12
C ARG A 448 6.12 20.28 -15.26
N LEU A 449 5.90 19.26 -16.09
CA LEU A 449 4.95 19.32 -17.20
C LEU A 449 3.53 19.57 -16.69
N TYR A 450 3.11 18.88 -15.63
CA TYR A 450 1.79 19.10 -15.06
C TYR A 450 1.62 20.51 -14.48
N TYR A 451 2.64 21.06 -13.80
CA TYR A 451 2.62 22.45 -13.36
C TYR A 451 2.45 23.41 -14.55
N PHE A 452 3.23 23.22 -15.62
CA PHE A 452 3.10 24.03 -16.83
C PHE A 452 1.68 23.96 -17.42
N LEU A 453 1.08 22.76 -17.50
CA LEU A 453 -0.29 22.60 -17.99
C LEU A 453 -1.30 23.29 -17.08
N TRP A 454 -1.17 23.13 -15.77
CA TRP A 454 -2.10 23.67 -14.79
C TRP A 454 -2.05 25.20 -14.72
N HIS A 455 -0.85 25.77 -14.55
CA HIS A 455 -0.63 27.20 -14.38
C HIS A 455 -1.05 28.01 -15.62
N ASN A 456 -0.91 27.44 -16.81
CA ASN A 456 -1.29 28.10 -18.07
C ASN A 456 -2.70 27.73 -18.57
N GLY A 457 -3.53 27.06 -17.76
CA GLY A 457 -4.91 26.74 -18.12
C GLY A 457 -5.08 25.66 -19.19
N TYR A 458 -4.05 24.86 -19.47
CA TYR A 458 -4.09 23.75 -20.44
C TYR A 458 -4.58 22.43 -19.84
N VAL A 459 -5.50 22.51 -18.87
CA VAL A 459 -6.22 21.37 -18.30
C VAL A 459 -7.71 21.65 -18.41
N HIS A 460 -8.34 21.11 -19.46
CA HIS A 460 -9.74 21.37 -19.78
C HIS A 460 -10.68 20.99 -18.62
N GLU A 461 -11.70 21.79 -18.30
CA GLU A 461 -12.59 21.59 -17.14
C GLU A 461 -13.31 20.23 -17.12
N ASN A 462 -13.71 19.74 -18.29
CA ASN A 462 -14.39 18.45 -18.45
C ASN A 462 -13.44 17.24 -18.58
N GLN A 463 -12.16 17.40 -18.21
CA GLN A 463 -11.16 16.32 -18.17
C GLN A 463 -11.00 15.77 -16.76
N PHE A 464 -11.56 14.61 -16.45
CA PHE A 464 -11.60 14.11 -15.07
C PHE A 464 -10.54 13.04 -14.76
N GLY A 465 -10.18 12.21 -15.74
CA GLY A 465 -9.22 11.12 -15.56
C GLY A 465 -7.80 11.64 -15.37
N PHE A 466 -7.04 11.01 -14.46
CA PHE A 466 -5.64 11.36 -14.16
C PHE A 466 -5.38 12.84 -13.88
N THR A 467 -6.40 13.58 -13.45
CA THR A 467 -6.35 15.03 -13.26
C THR A 467 -6.43 15.36 -11.77
N HIS A 468 -5.63 16.32 -11.31
CA HIS A 468 -5.58 16.73 -9.92
C HIS A 468 -6.96 17.16 -9.41
N ALA A 469 -7.29 16.77 -8.18
CA ALA A 469 -8.55 17.09 -7.50
C ALA A 469 -9.84 16.70 -8.24
N ARG A 470 -9.76 15.84 -9.27
CA ARG A 470 -10.92 15.31 -10.01
C ARG A 470 -11.08 13.81 -9.78
N SER A 471 -12.31 13.33 -9.80
CA SER A 471 -12.62 11.91 -9.55
C SER A 471 -13.72 11.41 -10.48
N ALA A 472 -13.83 10.09 -10.59
CA ALA A 472 -14.92 9.45 -11.34
C ALA A 472 -16.30 9.87 -10.83
N VAL A 473 -16.46 10.08 -9.51
CA VAL A 473 -17.73 10.50 -8.91
C VAL A 473 -18.10 11.93 -9.36
N VAL A 474 -17.13 12.85 -9.45
CA VAL A 474 -17.37 14.20 -9.97
C VAL A 474 -17.80 14.15 -11.44
N ALA A 475 -17.11 13.37 -12.29
CA ALA A 475 -17.49 13.20 -13.68
C ALA A 475 -18.92 12.67 -13.85
N LEU A 476 -19.32 11.73 -12.99
CA LEU A 476 -20.65 11.14 -12.97
C LEU A 476 -21.72 12.12 -12.45
N ASP A 477 -21.40 12.94 -11.46
CA ASP A 477 -22.30 13.96 -10.91
C ASP A 477 -22.56 15.09 -11.92
N THR A 478 -21.52 15.55 -12.63
CA THR A 478 -21.65 16.50 -13.75
C THR A 478 -22.57 15.95 -14.85
N LEU A 479 -22.35 14.69 -15.23
CA LEU A 479 -23.20 13.97 -16.20
C LEU A 479 -24.67 13.90 -15.73
N LYS A 480 -24.91 13.42 -14.49
CA LYS A 480 -26.24 13.33 -13.91
C LYS A 480 -26.94 14.69 -13.88
N THR A 481 -26.24 15.72 -13.41
CA THR A 481 -26.78 17.08 -13.30
C THR A 481 -27.25 17.60 -14.64
N ARG A 482 -26.44 17.42 -15.69
CA ARG A 482 -26.81 17.83 -17.06
C ARG A 482 -28.03 17.08 -17.57
N LEU A 483 -28.11 15.76 -17.37
CA LEU A 483 -29.29 14.97 -17.78
C LEU A 483 -30.56 15.38 -17.02
N LEU A 484 -30.44 15.70 -15.72
CA LEU A 484 -31.58 16.18 -14.92
C LEU A 484 -32.07 17.56 -15.37
N GLN A 485 -31.17 18.48 -15.75
CA GLN A 485 -31.55 19.79 -16.31
C GLN A 485 -32.34 19.64 -17.63
N LEU A 486 -31.88 18.74 -18.51
CA LEU A 486 -32.56 18.45 -19.78
C LEU A 486 -33.93 17.80 -19.53
N LYS A 487 -34.02 16.90 -18.55
CA LYS A 487 -35.27 16.29 -18.10
C LYS A 487 -36.27 17.33 -17.57
N ALA A 488 -35.82 18.24 -16.71
CA ALA A 488 -36.66 19.31 -16.17
C ALA A 488 -37.16 20.25 -17.27
N SER A 489 -36.37 20.45 -18.33
CA SER A 489 -36.72 21.29 -19.48
C SER A 489 -37.51 20.54 -20.57
N ASN A 490 -37.83 19.26 -20.35
CA ASN A 490 -38.46 18.36 -21.33
C ASN A 490 -37.73 18.31 -22.70
N VAL A 491 -36.39 18.35 -22.68
CA VAL A 491 -35.56 18.27 -23.89
C VAL A 491 -34.97 16.86 -24.02
N PRO A 492 -35.33 16.11 -25.09
CA PRO A 492 -34.71 14.82 -25.38
C PRO A 492 -33.20 14.93 -25.63
N ALA A 493 -32.46 13.87 -25.31
CA ALA A 493 -31.02 13.84 -25.52
C ALA A 493 -30.48 12.44 -25.84
N ILE A 494 -29.45 12.39 -26.69
CA ILE A 494 -28.61 11.20 -26.89
C ILE A 494 -27.40 11.33 -25.98
N LEU A 495 -27.19 10.32 -25.14
CA LEU A 495 -25.91 10.10 -24.47
C LEU A 495 -25.10 9.11 -25.31
N MET A 496 -23.94 9.54 -25.80
CA MET A 496 -23.02 8.74 -26.57
C MET A 496 -21.76 8.46 -25.74
N SER A 497 -21.35 7.20 -25.67
CA SER A 497 -20.12 6.77 -25.02
C SER A 497 -19.15 6.24 -26.06
N LEU A 498 -17.96 6.82 -26.08
CA LEU A 498 -16.88 6.51 -27.01
C LEU A 498 -15.77 5.76 -26.25
N ASP A 499 -15.23 4.71 -26.87
CA ASP A 499 -14.09 3.91 -26.37
C ASP A 499 -12.98 3.92 -27.44
N PHE A 500 -11.76 4.28 -27.06
CA PHE A 500 -10.61 4.29 -27.95
C PHE A 500 -9.79 3.00 -27.81
N GLN A 501 -9.33 2.46 -28.95
CA GLN A 501 -8.53 1.24 -28.97
C GLN A 501 -7.11 1.54 -28.47
N GLY A 502 -6.70 0.89 -27.38
CA GLY A 502 -5.31 0.95 -26.90
C GLY A 502 -4.83 2.38 -26.65
N ALA A 503 -5.57 3.17 -25.87
CA ALA A 503 -5.30 4.60 -25.65
C ALA A 503 -3.83 4.94 -25.33
N LEU A 504 -3.24 4.31 -24.30
CA LEU A 504 -1.84 4.54 -23.93
C LEU A 504 -0.84 4.01 -24.96
N ASP A 505 -1.22 2.99 -25.72
CA ASP A 505 -0.39 2.35 -26.74
C ASP A 505 -0.44 3.15 -28.07
N SER A 506 -1.46 3.99 -28.24
CA SER A 506 -1.73 4.78 -29.45
C SER A 506 -1.26 6.24 -29.35
N VAL A 507 -0.62 6.64 -28.26
CA VAL A 507 -0.10 8.01 -28.11
C VAL A 507 0.93 8.29 -29.20
N TRP A 508 0.59 9.20 -30.12
CA TRP A 508 1.49 9.59 -31.21
C TRP A 508 2.44 10.69 -30.73
N HIS A 509 3.74 10.35 -30.59
CA HIS A 509 4.73 11.25 -29.98
C HIS A 509 4.87 12.62 -30.67
N PRO A 510 4.86 12.72 -32.02
CA PRO A 510 4.93 14.02 -32.69
C PRO A 510 3.82 14.99 -32.28
N LEU A 511 2.60 14.51 -32.07
CA LEU A 511 1.48 15.35 -31.66
C LEU A 511 1.68 15.90 -30.25
N VAL A 512 2.19 15.08 -29.32
CA VAL A 512 2.52 15.53 -27.95
C VAL A 512 3.64 16.58 -27.97
N LEU A 513 4.68 16.36 -28.76
CA LEU A 513 5.79 17.31 -28.88
C LEU A 513 5.32 18.63 -29.48
N LYS A 514 4.57 18.58 -30.59
CA LYS A 514 3.95 19.76 -31.19
C LYS A 514 3.10 20.53 -30.17
N PHE A 515 2.28 19.83 -29.37
CA PHE A 515 1.43 20.45 -28.36
C PHE A 515 2.22 21.34 -27.38
N PHE A 516 3.33 20.83 -26.84
CA PHE A 516 4.16 21.58 -25.90
C PHE A 516 4.99 22.66 -26.58
N ARG A 517 5.51 22.38 -27.79
CA ARG A 517 6.23 23.36 -28.62
C ARG A 517 5.38 24.60 -28.89
N ASP A 518 4.15 24.41 -29.36
CA ASP A 518 3.24 25.50 -29.73
C ASP A 518 2.83 26.37 -28.54
N ARG A 519 3.01 25.88 -27.31
CA ARG A 519 2.68 26.58 -26.06
C ARG A 519 3.89 27.17 -25.35
N GLY A 520 5.08 27.13 -25.98
CA GLY A 520 6.27 27.80 -25.46
C GLY A 520 6.84 27.18 -24.18
N ILE A 521 6.81 25.86 -24.03
CA ILE A 521 7.43 25.19 -22.88
C ILE A 521 8.93 25.51 -22.74
N ALA A 522 9.48 25.43 -21.53
CA ALA A 522 10.92 25.57 -21.31
C ALA A 522 11.76 24.59 -22.15
N HIS A 523 12.91 25.06 -22.65
CA HIS A 523 13.77 24.35 -23.59
C HIS A 523 14.24 23.00 -23.04
N ASN A 524 14.84 22.99 -21.84
CA ASN A 524 15.28 21.77 -21.16
C ASN A 524 14.18 20.72 -20.96
N LEU A 525 12.97 21.13 -20.56
CA LEU A 525 11.83 20.20 -20.37
C LEU A 525 11.36 19.59 -21.69
N TYR A 526 11.29 20.39 -22.77
CA TYR A 526 10.92 19.91 -24.10
C TYR A 526 11.88 18.83 -24.59
N HIS A 527 13.19 19.10 -24.52
CA HIS A 527 14.19 18.16 -24.99
C HIS A 527 14.27 16.90 -24.13
N LEU A 528 14.09 17.04 -22.82
CA LEU A 528 14.01 15.90 -21.91
C LEU A 528 12.82 14.99 -22.23
N LEU A 529 11.65 15.57 -22.53
CA LEU A 529 10.47 14.82 -22.99
C LEU A 529 10.71 14.18 -24.36
N ARG A 530 11.30 14.91 -25.31
CA ARG A 530 11.62 14.42 -26.66
C ARG A 530 12.54 13.22 -26.61
N THR A 531 13.61 13.30 -25.84
CA THR A 531 14.57 12.20 -25.68
C THR A 531 13.98 11.01 -24.94
N PHE A 532 13.10 11.22 -23.95
CA PHE A 532 12.34 10.15 -23.30
C PHE A 532 11.48 9.35 -24.29
N LEU A 533 10.83 10.02 -25.23
CA LEU A 533 9.94 9.38 -26.22
C LEU A 533 10.72 8.68 -27.35
N HIS A 534 11.99 9.06 -27.60
CA HIS A 534 12.82 8.57 -28.70
C HIS A 534 13.70 7.36 -28.35
N ASP A 535 13.99 6.48 -29.33
CA ASP A 535 14.82 5.26 -29.22
C ASP A 535 14.52 4.39 -28.00
N ARG A 536 13.24 4.14 -27.76
CA ARG A 536 12.84 3.25 -26.67
C ARG A 536 13.06 1.80 -27.07
N SER A 537 13.40 0.97 -26.09
CA SER A 537 13.48 -0.48 -26.26
C SER A 537 12.76 -1.19 -25.12
N VAL A 538 12.15 -2.33 -25.41
CA VAL A 538 11.57 -3.20 -24.39
C VAL A 538 12.05 -4.63 -24.59
N VAL A 539 12.37 -5.28 -23.46
CA VAL A 539 12.87 -6.64 -23.44
C VAL A 539 11.83 -7.55 -22.80
N PHE A 540 11.44 -8.61 -23.52
CA PHE A 540 10.62 -9.71 -23.02
C PHE A 540 11.51 -10.91 -22.76
N THR A 541 11.44 -11.48 -21.56
CA THR A 541 12.18 -12.71 -21.21
C THR A 541 11.20 -13.87 -21.16
N SER A 542 11.37 -14.82 -22.08
CA SER A 542 10.62 -16.08 -22.15
C SER A 542 11.50 -17.27 -21.71
N HIS A 543 10.93 -18.47 -21.69
CA HIS A 543 11.69 -19.71 -21.38
C HIS A 543 12.70 -20.07 -22.46
N ALA A 544 12.48 -19.57 -23.68
CA ALA A 544 13.26 -19.93 -24.84
C ALA A 544 14.16 -18.77 -25.34
N GLY A 545 14.33 -17.73 -24.52
CA GLY A 545 15.24 -16.62 -24.79
C GLY A 545 14.65 -15.23 -24.51
N GLN A 546 15.48 -14.21 -24.76
CA GLN A 546 15.09 -12.80 -24.68
C GLN A 546 14.73 -12.27 -26.08
N LEU A 547 13.62 -11.54 -26.16
CA LEU A 547 13.19 -10.82 -27.35
C LEU A 547 13.21 -9.32 -27.06
N THR A 548 13.69 -8.52 -28.02
CA THR A 548 13.76 -7.07 -27.91
C THR A 548 12.89 -6.44 -28.99
N ALA A 549 12.16 -5.38 -28.63
CA ALA A 549 11.36 -4.60 -29.56
C ALA A 549 11.52 -3.10 -29.31
N HIS A 550 11.29 -2.31 -30.36
CA HIS A 550 11.52 -0.86 -30.38
C HIS A 550 10.21 -0.10 -30.62
N PRO A 551 9.45 0.22 -29.56
CA PRO A 551 8.20 0.97 -29.70
C PRO A 551 8.45 2.40 -30.18
N SER A 552 7.75 2.82 -31.24
CA SER A 552 7.70 4.20 -31.73
C SER A 552 6.32 4.86 -31.56
N LEU A 553 5.34 4.13 -31.01
CA LEU A 553 4.06 4.65 -30.53
C LEU A 553 3.87 4.36 -29.05
N GLY A 554 3.01 5.16 -28.43
CA GLY A 554 2.55 4.91 -27.08
C GLY A 554 3.60 5.21 -26.01
N SER A 555 3.22 5.00 -24.76
CA SER A 555 4.08 5.18 -23.59
C SER A 555 4.09 3.88 -22.78
N PRO A 556 5.18 3.49 -22.08
CA PRO A 556 5.23 2.20 -21.42
C PRO A 556 4.10 2.09 -20.38
N GLN A 557 3.28 1.04 -20.41
CA GLN A 557 2.23 0.89 -19.39
C GLN A 557 2.89 0.59 -18.04
N GLY A 558 2.72 1.50 -17.08
CA GLY A 558 3.45 1.49 -15.80
C GLY A 558 4.46 2.64 -15.65
N SER A 559 4.73 3.39 -16.72
CA SER A 559 5.42 4.68 -16.62
C SER A 559 4.55 5.71 -15.89
N PRO A 560 5.13 6.49 -14.96
CA PRO A 560 4.44 7.61 -14.31
C PRO A 560 4.00 8.73 -15.27
N LEU A 561 4.63 8.85 -16.44
CA LEU A 561 4.38 9.92 -17.42
C LEU A 561 3.23 9.58 -18.37
N SER A 562 3.01 8.29 -18.67
CA SER A 562 2.01 7.82 -19.64
C SER A 562 0.61 8.43 -19.48
N PRO A 563 0.02 8.52 -18.27
CA PRO A 563 -1.32 9.08 -18.11
C PRO A 563 -1.40 10.57 -18.49
N MET A 564 -0.34 11.35 -18.23
CA MET A 564 -0.29 12.77 -18.59
C MET A 564 -0.18 12.94 -20.10
N LEU A 565 0.62 12.12 -20.78
CA LEU A 565 0.73 12.16 -22.24
C LEU A 565 -0.61 11.88 -22.92
N TRP A 566 -1.40 10.94 -22.40
CA TRP A 566 -2.76 10.70 -22.89
C TRP A 566 -3.70 11.89 -22.63
N ASN A 567 -3.61 12.49 -21.45
CA ASN A 567 -4.40 13.69 -21.12
C ASN A 567 -4.09 14.86 -22.07
N VAL A 568 -2.85 15.02 -22.53
CA VAL A 568 -2.49 16.03 -23.55
C VAL A 568 -3.20 15.74 -24.88
N ILE A 569 -3.29 14.48 -25.30
CA ILE A 569 -4.01 14.08 -26.52
C ILE A 569 -5.52 14.34 -26.36
N ILE A 570 -6.10 13.93 -25.22
CA ILE A 570 -7.53 14.12 -24.96
C ILE A 570 -7.92 15.58 -24.78
N TYR A 571 -7.02 16.43 -24.30
CA TYR A 571 -7.24 17.87 -24.23
C TYR A 571 -7.63 18.43 -25.60
N ASP A 572 -6.97 17.99 -26.68
CA ASP A 572 -7.27 18.42 -28.05
C ASP A 572 -8.70 18.02 -28.49
N LEU A 573 -9.14 16.80 -28.14
CA LEU A 573 -10.53 16.35 -28.37
C LEU A 573 -11.55 17.21 -27.62
N LEU A 574 -11.26 17.54 -26.36
CA LEU A 574 -12.16 18.32 -25.52
C LEU A 574 -12.29 19.77 -25.97
N CYS A 575 -11.28 20.30 -26.66
CA CYS A 575 -11.28 21.66 -27.22
C CYS A 575 -11.98 21.77 -28.58
N LEU A 576 -12.48 20.66 -29.16
CA LEU A 576 -13.23 20.73 -30.41
C LEU A 576 -14.47 21.63 -30.25
N PRO A 577 -14.77 22.49 -31.24
CA PRO A 577 -15.96 23.33 -31.20
C PRO A 577 -17.21 22.45 -31.30
N MET A 578 -17.94 22.31 -30.20
CA MET A 578 -19.18 21.53 -30.15
C MET A 578 -20.38 22.38 -30.55
N PRO A 579 -21.39 21.80 -31.24
CA PRO A 579 -22.64 22.50 -31.52
C PRO A 579 -23.31 23.02 -30.24
N PRO A 580 -24.09 24.12 -30.31
CA PRO A 580 -24.74 24.70 -29.14
C PRO A 580 -25.54 23.67 -28.33
N GLY A 581 -25.30 23.64 -27.01
CA GLY A 581 -25.98 22.74 -26.07
C GLY A 581 -25.39 21.32 -25.97
N VAL A 582 -24.53 20.91 -26.92
CA VAL A 582 -23.78 19.64 -26.85
C VAL A 582 -22.67 19.76 -25.81
N THR A 583 -22.53 18.77 -24.95
CA THR A 583 -21.48 18.73 -23.93
C THR A 583 -20.62 17.49 -24.07
N ILE A 584 -19.30 17.64 -23.95
CA ILE A 584 -18.32 16.56 -23.97
C ILE A 584 -17.53 16.52 -22.65
N GLN A 585 -17.28 15.32 -22.14
CA GLN A 585 -16.39 15.07 -21.01
C GLN A 585 -15.60 13.78 -21.19
N ALA A 586 -14.42 13.70 -20.57
CA ALA A 586 -13.57 12.51 -20.64
C ALA A 586 -13.03 12.11 -19.27
N TYR A 587 -13.01 10.81 -19.00
CA TYR A 587 -12.29 10.21 -17.89
C TYR A 587 -11.30 9.19 -18.46
N ALA A 588 -10.03 9.61 -18.59
CA ALA A 588 -9.02 8.84 -19.30
C ALA A 588 -9.47 8.57 -20.74
N ASP A 589 -9.66 7.32 -21.14
CA ASP A 589 -10.13 6.90 -22.45
C ASP A 589 -11.67 6.89 -22.59
N ASP A 590 -12.41 6.79 -21.49
CA ASP A 590 -13.87 6.85 -21.48
C ASP A 590 -14.35 8.28 -21.79
N THR A 591 -14.87 8.51 -22.99
CA THR A 591 -15.41 9.82 -23.41
C THR A 591 -16.92 9.77 -23.55
N ILE A 592 -17.62 10.72 -22.93
CA ILE A 592 -19.07 10.84 -22.95
C ILE A 592 -19.47 12.15 -23.63
N ILE A 593 -20.44 12.07 -24.53
CA ILE A 593 -21.04 13.22 -25.21
C ILE A 593 -22.55 13.19 -24.97
N ILE A 594 -23.13 14.35 -24.62
CA ILE A 594 -24.58 14.53 -24.50
C ILE A 594 -25.03 15.48 -25.61
N ILE A 595 -25.97 15.01 -26.43
CA ILE A 595 -26.49 15.72 -27.59
C ILE A 595 -27.99 15.98 -27.37
N PRO A 596 -28.38 17.19 -26.91
CA PRO A 596 -29.78 17.54 -26.72
C PRO A 596 -30.40 18.10 -28.01
N ALA A 597 -31.63 17.69 -28.33
CA ALA A 597 -32.43 18.30 -29.39
C ALA A 597 -33.92 18.01 -29.21
N LYS A 598 -34.76 18.93 -29.68
CA LYS A 598 -36.24 18.86 -29.55
C LYS A 598 -36.88 17.84 -30.50
N SER A 599 -36.28 17.56 -31.65
CA SER A 599 -36.81 16.64 -32.67
C SER A 599 -35.86 15.47 -32.96
N ARG A 600 -36.41 14.38 -33.50
CA ARG A 600 -35.70 13.11 -33.72
C ARG A 600 -34.71 13.24 -34.86
N GLU A 601 -35.14 13.94 -35.91
CA GLU A 601 -34.36 14.27 -37.09
C GLU A 601 -33.15 15.12 -36.67
N ARG A 602 -33.38 16.15 -35.85
CA ARG A 602 -32.30 17.02 -35.36
C ARG A 602 -31.32 16.29 -34.44
N LEU A 603 -31.79 15.37 -33.60
CA LEU A 603 -30.92 14.50 -32.81
C LEU A 603 -30.01 13.63 -33.69
N GLY A 604 -30.57 13.08 -34.77
CA GLY A 604 -29.80 12.31 -35.75
C GLY A 604 -28.74 13.15 -36.46
N GLU A 605 -29.14 14.30 -37.00
CA GLU A 605 -28.25 15.26 -37.66
C GLU A 605 -27.10 15.72 -36.76
N LEU A 606 -27.41 16.20 -35.55
CA LEU A 606 -26.41 16.66 -34.59
C LEU A 606 -25.50 15.51 -34.15
N GLY A 607 -26.07 14.33 -33.89
CA GLY A 607 -25.29 13.15 -33.51
C GLY A 607 -24.32 12.72 -34.61
N SER A 608 -24.74 12.74 -35.86
CA SER A 608 -23.90 12.45 -37.02
C SER A 608 -22.81 13.51 -37.23
N ALA A 609 -23.14 14.80 -37.09
CA ALA A 609 -22.18 15.88 -37.19
C ALA A 609 -21.09 15.80 -36.12
N VAL A 610 -21.47 15.56 -34.86
CA VAL A 610 -20.52 15.40 -33.75
C VAL A 610 -19.64 14.17 -33.95
N LEU A 611 -20.22 13.04 -34.36
CA LEU A 611 -19.45 11.81 -34.62
C LEU A 611 -18.44 12.02 -35.75
N LYS A 612 -18.80 12.78 -36.78
CA LYS A 612 -17.86 13.18 -37.85
C LYS A 612 -16.70 14.00 -37.31
N SER A 613 -16.97 15.06 -36.52
CA SER A 613 -15.91 15.88 -35.91
C SER A 613 -14.96 15.06 -35.02
N VAL A 614 -15.50 14.11 -34.25
CA VAL A 614 -14.69 13.18 -33.46
C VAL A 614 -13.84 12.30 -34.36
N ILE A 615 -14.38 11.77 -35.44
CA ILE A 615 -13.63 10.91 -36.36
C ILE A 615 -12.53 11.67 -37.09
N ASP A 616 -12.82 12.87 -37.58
CA ASP A 616 -11.82 13.76 -38.18
C ASP A 616 -10.68 14.04 -37.19
N TRP A 617 -11.00 14.21 -35.90
CA TRP A 617 -10.00 14.30 -34.85
C TRP A 617 -9.22 13.00 -34.64
N THR A 618 -9.89 11.83 -34.61
CA THR A 618 -9.20 10.54 -34.45
C THR A 618 -8.20 10.29 -35.56
N GLU A 619 -8.51 10.71 -36.80
CA GLU A 619 -7.59 10.63 -37.91
C GLU A 619 -6.35 11.51 -37.68
N ARG A 620 -6.54 12.79 -37.35
CA ARG A 620 -5.43 13.73 -37.07
C ARG A 620 -4.56 13.28 -35.89
N ALA A 621 -5.18 12.70 -34.86
CA ALA A 621 -4.51 12.23 -33.66
C ALA A 621 -3.89 10.82 -33.81
N LYS A 622 -4.12 10.15 -34.95
CA LYS A 622 -3.78 8.73 -35.19
C LYS A 622 -4.32 7.76 -34.13
N VAL A 623 -5.47 8.08 -33.54
CA VAL A 623 -6.17 7.22 -32.57
C VAL A 623 -7.27 6.44 -33.28
N LYS A 624 -7.57 5.21 -32.84
CA LYS A 624 -8.65 4.41 -33.43
C LYS A 624 -9.85 4.33 -32.48
N LEU A 625 -11.05 4.64 -32.98
CA LEU A 625 -12.29 4.45 -32.25
C LEU A 625 -12.72 2.96 -32.26
N SER A 626 -13.18 2.43 -31.13
CA SER A 626 -13.77 1.09 -31.05
C SER A 626 -15.27 1.16 -31.38
N LYS A 627 -15.61 0.96 -32.66
CA LYS A 627 -17.01 1.01 -33.13
C LYS A 627 -17.93 0.04 -32.35
N GLU A 628 -17.45 -1.16 -32.04
CA GLU A 628 -18.21 -2.20 -31.32
C GLU A 628 -18.53 -1.87 -29.86
N LYS A 629 -17.72 -1.01 -29.25
CA LYS A 629 -17.87 -0.56 -27.86
C LYS A 629 -18.42 0.85 -27.74
N THR A 630 -18.69 1.49 -28.88
CA THR A 630 -19.36 2.78 -28.92
C THR A 630 -20.86 2.53 -28.78
N TYR A 631 -21.46 3.06 -27.71
CA TYR A 631 -22.87 2.84 -27.39
C TYR A 631 -23.60 4.16 -27.22
N SER A 632 -24.89 4.16 -27.54
CA SER A 632 -25.79 5.29 -27.32
C SER A 632 -26.97 4.92 -26.44
N VAL A 633 -27.45 5.88 -25.65
CA VAL A 633 -28.70 5.79 -24.87
C VAL A 633 -29.54 7.01 -25.19
N LEU A 634 -30.80 6.79 -25.55
CA LEU A 634 -31.77 7.87 -25.78
C LEU A 634 -32.51 8.18 -24.48
N PHE A 635 -32.42 9.42 -24.02
CA PHE A 635 -33.22 9.97 -22.94
C PHE A 635 -34.37 10.78 -23.54
N SER A 636 -35.61 10.34 -23.29
CA SER A 636 -36.84 11.02 -23.73
C SER A 636 -37.87 11.02 -22.59
N HIS A 637 -38.67 12.08 -22.52
CA HIS A 637 -39.55 12.38 -21.39
C HIS A 637 -40.98 12.72 -21.85
N GLY A 638 -41.63 11.86 -22.64
CA GLY A 638 -43.02 12.05 -23.05
C GLY A 638 -43.63 10.84 -23.78
N GLN A 639 -44.96 10.70 -23.74
CA GLN A 639 -45.70 9.72 -24.54
C GLN A 639 -45.85 10.21 -25.99
N GLY A 640 -45.44 9.38 -26.95
CA GLY A 640 -45.84 9.51 -28.36
C GLY A 640 -44.68 9.76 -29.34
N GLY A 641 -44.20 8.71 -30.02
CA GLY A 641 -43.36 8.82 -31.23
C GLY A 641 -41.90 8.38 -31.07
N MET A 642 -41.06 9.17 -30.39
CA MET A 642 -39.60 8.96 -30.31
C MET A 642 -39.15 7.65 -29.62
N GLU A 643 -39.94 7.11 -28.69
CA GLU A 643 -39.63 5.83 -28.04
C GLU A 643 -39.84 4.64 -28.98
N LYS A 644 -40.75 4.77 -29.98
CA LYS A 644 -41.02 3.72 -30.96
C LYS A 644 -39.98 3.69 -32.08
N VAL A 645 -39.48 4.85 -32.51
CA VAL A 645 -38.48 4.98 -33.58
C VAL A 645 -37.30 5.83 -33.12
N ARG A 646 -36.14 5.19 -32.94
CA ARG A 646 -34.92 5.84 -32.45
C ARG A 646 -34.30 6.76 -33.53
N PRO A 647 -33.63 7.87 -33.16
CA PRO A 647 -32.88 8.70 -34.10
C PRO A 647 -31.79 7.90 -34.82
N THR A 648 -31.60 8.16 -36.12
CA THR A 648 -30.52 7.52 -36.87
C THR A 648 -29.25 8.34 -36.73
N VAL A 649 -28.20 7.76 -36.15
CA VAL A 649 -26.88 8.40 -36.04
C VAL A 649 -25.88 7.55 -36.81
N ARG A 650 -25.42 8.08 -37.94
CA ARG A 650 -24.47 7.41 -38.85
C ARG A 650 -23.27 8.30 -39.14
N LEU A 651 -22.13 7.68 -39.41
CA LEU A 651 -20.95 8.38 -39.91
C LEU A 651 -21.18 8.81 -41.37
N ASN A 652 -21.49 7.84 -42.23
CA ASN A 652 -21.87 8.07 -43.62
C ASN A 652 -23.30 7.54 -43.90
N PRO A 653 -23.97 7.99 -44.97
CA PRO A 653 -25.30 7.51 -45.32
C PRO A 653 -25.41 5.98 -45.45
N THR A 654 -24.33 5.34 -45.90
CA THR A 654 -24.19 3.89 -46.12
C THR A 654 -23.75 3.11 -44.87
N ASP A 655 -23.28 3.78 -43.81
CA ASP A 655 -22.87 3.12 -42.58
C ASP A 655 -24.07 2.62 -41.77
N ARG A 656 -23.87 1.55 -40.99
CA ARG A 656 -24.86 1.12 -40.00
C ARG A 656 -25.01 2.20 -38.92
N SER A 657 -26.25 2.43 -38.50
CA SER A 657 -26.55 3.34 -37.38
C SER A 657 -25.90 2.83 -36.09
N LEU A 658 -25.46 3.76 -35.24
CA LEU A 658 -24.99 3.43 -33.89
C LEU A 658 -26.06 2.64 -33.12
N ALA A 659 -25.59 1.65 -32.36
CA ALA A 659 -26.46 0.82 -31.54
C ALA A 659 -26.93 1.58 -30.30
N TYR A 660 -28.23 1.49 -30.04
CA TYR A 660 -28.85 2.06 -28.85
C TYR A 660 -29.09 0.98 -27.79
N LYS A 661 -28.77 1.30 -26.54
CA LYS A 661 -29.04 0.46 -25.37
C LYS A 661 -30.05 1.15 -24.45
N ASP A 662 -30.75 0.36 -23.65
CA ASP A 662 -31.70 0.85 -22.65
C ASP A 662 -31.02 1.33 -21.36
N SER A 663 -29.79 0.86 -21.14
CA SER A 663 -28.93 1.29 -20.04
C SER A 663 -27.47 1.18 -20.43
N LEU A 664 -26.62 2.01 -19.84
CA LEU A 664 -25.18 2.01 -20.06
C LEU A 664 -24.42 2.09 -18.73
N ARG A 665 -23.37 1.27 -18.59
CA ARG A 665 -22.44 1.35 -17.46
C ARG A 665 -21.33 2.35 -17.77
N ILE A 666 -21.28 3.44 -17.00
CA ILE A 666 -20.30 4.52 -17.12
C ILE A 666 -19.56 4.60 -15.78
N LEU A 667 -18.23 4.46 -15.80
CA LEU A 667 -17.36 4.55 -14.62
C LEU A 667 -17.85 3.74 -13.39
N GLY A 668 -18.50 2.60 -13.63
CA GLY A 668 -19.01 1.69 -12.60
C GLY A 668 -20.48 1.91 -12.18
N VAL A 669 -21.15 2.97 -12.64
CA VAL A 669 -22.58 3.24 -12.39
C VAL A 669 -23.39 2.92 -13.64
N VAL A 670 -24.58 2.33 -13.48
CA VAL A 670 -25.47 1.98 -14.61
C VAL A 670 -26.56 3.05 -14.74
N PHE A 671 -26.52 3.81 -15.83
CA PHE A 671 -27.55 4.80 -16.17
C PHE A 671 -28.60 4.14 -17.05
N ASP A 672 -29.85 4.08 -16.58
CA ASP A 672 -31.00 3.71 -17.39
C ASP A 672 -31.69 4.96 -17.97
N ARG A 673 -32.45 4.79 -19.06
CA ARG A 673 -33.17 5.87 -19.75
C ARG A 673 -34.09 6.73 -18.87
N ARG A 674 -34.56 6.23 -17.72
CA ARG A 674 -35.45 6.98 -16.80
C ARG A 674 -34.68 7.63 -15.64
N LEU A 675 -33.40 7.31 -15.47
CA LEU A 675 -32.58 7.65 -14.30
C LEU A 675 -33.22 7.12 -13.01
N SER A 676 -33.75 5.89 -13.05
CA SER A 676 -34.34 5.22 -11.88
C SER A 676 -33.31 4.40 -11.09
N PHE A 677 -32.19 4.06 -11.72
CA PHE A 677 -31.07 3.28 -11.17
C PHE A 677 -31.45 1.87 -10.68
N PHE A 678 -32.58 1.31 -11.14
CA PHE A 678 -32.96 -0.08 -10.82
C PHE A 678 -31.96 -1.09 -11.41
N ALA A 679 -31.56 -0.89 -12.67
CA ALA A 679 -30.53 -1.70 -13.32
C ALA A 679 -29.17 -1.59 -12.60
N HIS A 680 -28.89 -0.45 -11.97
CA HIS A 680 -27.69 -0.31 -11.14
C HIS A 680 -27.77 -1.13 -9.86
N ALA A 681 -28.92 -1.12 -9.16
CA ALA A 681 -29.12 -1.93 -7.97
C ALA A 681 -29.01 -3.44 -8.27
N ASP A 682 -29.51 -3.89 -9.41
CA ASP A 682 -29.38 -5.29 -9.85
C ASP A 682 -27.90 -5.63 -10.16
N HIS A 683 -27.17 -4.73 -10.82
CA HIS A 683 -25.73 -4.89 -11.04
C HIS A 683 -24.92 -4.94 -9.73
N LEU A 684 -25.26 -4.11 -8.75
CA LEU A 684 -24.64 -4.14 -7.42
C LEU A 684 -24.92 -5.48 -6.73
N ARG A 685 -26.12 -6.03 -6.88
CA ARG A 685 -26.49 -7.35 -6.35
C ARG A 685 -25.62 -8.45 -6.93
N GLU A 686 -25.56 -8.59 -8.25
CA GLU A 686 -24.73 -9.60 -8.92
C GLU A 686 -23.25 -9.49 -8.52
N LYS A 687 -22.71 -8.27 -8.52
CA LYS A 687 -21.32 -8.02 -8.14
C LYS A 687 -21.04 -8.40 -6.69
N THR A 688 -21.96 -8.08 -5.78
CA THR A 688 -21.81 -8.35 -4.35
C THR A 688 -21.99 -9.83 -4.06
N GLU A 689 -22.96 -10.50 -4.69
CA GLU A 689 -23.16 -11.95 -4.58
C GLU A 689 -21.92 -12.71 -5.11
N ALA A 690 -21.34 -12.30 -6.24
CA ALA A 690 -20.10 -12.90 -6.74
C ALA A 690 -18.90 -12.70 -5.80
N LEU A 691 -18.80 -11.54 -5.13
CA LEU A 691 -17.79 -11.29 -4.10
C LEU A 691 -18.03 -12.17 -2.87
N VAL A 692 -19.26 -12.21 -2.38
CA VAL A 692 -19.65 -13.01 -1.22
C VAL A 692 -19.48 -14.50 -1.50
N ALA A 693 -19.75 -15.00 -2.71
CA ALA A 693 -19.52 -16.39 -3.09
C ALA A 693 -18.03 -16.76 -3.04
N LYS A 694 -17.15 -15.91 -3.59
CA LYS A 694 -15.68 -16.10 -3.52
C LYS A 694 -15.17 -16.10 -2.08
N LEU A 695 -15.79 -15.30 -1.22
CA LEU A 695 -15.46 -15.21 0.20
C LEU A 695 -16.14 -16.32 1.02
N GLY A 696 -17.29 -16.83 0.56
CA GLY A 696 -18.03 -17.94 1.13
C GLY A 696 -17.25 -19.24 1.02
N ILE A 697 -16.46 -19.41 -0.06
CA ILE A 697 -15.46 -20.48 -0.17
C ILE A 697 -14.45 -20.41 0.99
N LEU A 698 -14.07 -19.22 1.45
CA LEU A 698 -13.18 -19.04 2.61
C LEU A 698 -13.91 -19.15 3.96
N ALA A 699 -15.23 -18.96 3.99
CA ALA A 699 -16.02 -18.97 5.21
C ALA A 699 -16.71 -20.32 5.51
N HIS A 700 -16.81 -21.22 4.52
CA HIS A 700 -17.53 -22.49 4.59
C HIS A 700 -16.70 -23.74 4.25
N MET A 701 -15.41 -23.61 3.90
CA MET A 701 -14.54 -24.80 3.81
C MET A 701 -14.42 -25.46 5.19
N GLN A 702 -14.65 -26.78 5.25
CA GLN A 702 -14.49 -27.59 6.46
C GLN A 702 -13.11 -27.33 7.06
N GLY A 703 -13.07 -26.59 8.18
CA GLY A 703 -11.85 -26.16 8.87
C GLY A 703 -11.59 -24.64 8.94
N GLY A 704 -12.18 -23.82 8.07
CA GLY A 704 -11.89 -22.37 7.98
C GLY A 704 -13.00 -21.47 8.53
N HIS A 705 -13.03 -21.20 9.83
CA HIS A 705 -13.98 -20.23 10.41
C HIS A 705 -13.34 -18.84 10.49
N LEU A 706 -13.69 -17.93 9.57
CA LEU A 706 -13.39 -16.51 9.75
C LEU A 706 -14.01 -16.04 11.07
N ARG A 707 -13.18 -15.45 11.95
CA ARG A 707 -13.64 -14.90 13.24
C ARG A 707 -14.68 -13.80 12.98
N PRO A 708 -15.67 -13.60 13.86
CA PRO A 708 -16.71 -12.60 13.64
C PRO A 708 -16.19 -11.19 13.36
N MET A 709 -15.12 -10.75 14.04
CA MET A 709 -14.46 -9.46 13.75
C MET A 709 -13.82 -9.40 12.36
N GLN A 710 -13.32 -10.52 11.82
CA GLN A 710 -12.81 -10.58 10.45
C GLN A 710 -13.96 -10.43 9.44
N LYS A 711 -15.13 -11.01 9.73
CA LYS A 711 -16.35 -10.83 8.93
C LYS A 711 -16.85 -9.38 8.94
N VAL A 712 -16.86 -8.73 10.11
CA VAL A 712 -17.19 -7.30 10.24
C VAL A 712 -16.20 -6.44 9.46
N ARG A 713 -14.90 -6.71 9.59
CA ARG A 713 -13.85 -5.99 8.85
C ARG A 713 -14.03 -6.17 7.34
N LEU A 714 -14.28 -7.39 6.88
CA LEU A 714 -14.52 -7.71 5.49
C LEU A 714 -15.75 -6.99 4.93
N TYR A 715 -16.85 -6.97 5.69
CA TYR A 715 -18.04 -6.21 5.32
C TYR A 715 -17.70 -4.72 5.15
N ARG A 716 -17.07 -4.11 6.16
CA ARG A 716 -16.74 -2.67 6.16
C ARG A 716 -15.68 -2.27 5.14
N SER A 717 -14.70 -3.13 4.85
CA SER A 717 -13.56 -2.78 3.98
C SER A 717 -13.69 -3.25 2.53
N VAL A 718 -14.60 -4.19 2.24
CA VAL A 718 -14.76 -4.75 0.88
C VAL A 718 -16.19 -4.59 0.37
N ILE A 719 -17.18 -5.08 1.11
CA ILE A 719 -18.57 -5.11 0.67
C ILE A 719 -19.19 -3.71 0.69
N LEU A 720 -19.11 -3.02 1.82
CA LEU A 720 -19.74 -1.72 2.01
C LEU A 720 -19.23 -0.69 0.98
N PRO A 721 -17.91 -0.54 0.75
CA PRO A 721 -17.41 0.36 -0.30
C PRO A 721 -17.83 -0.04 -1.72
N ALA A 722 -18.03 -1.33 -1.98
CA ALA A 722 -18.52 -1.80 -3.28
C ALA A 722 -19.98 -1.43 -3.51
N ILE A 723 -20.80 -1.41 -2.46
CA ILE A 723 -22.22 -1.00 -2.52
C ILE A 723 -22.35 0.53 -2.55
N THR A 724 -21.57 1.27 -1.76
CA THR A 724 -21.72 2.73 -1.60
C THR A 724 -20.97 3.55 -2.65
N TYR A 725 -20.20 2.90 -3.53
CA TYR A 725 -19.46 3.57 -4.60
C TYR A 725 -20.36 4.48 -5.44
N ALA A 726 -19.94 5.75 -5.59
CA ALA A 726 -20.65 6.78 -6.35
C ALA A 726 -22.12 7.01 -5.93
N SER A 727 -22.49 6.69 -4.69
CA SER A 727 -23.84 6.92 -4.14
C SER A 727 -24.41 8.33 -4.35
N PRO A 728 -23.63 9.45 -4.32
CA PRO A 728 -24.19 10.78 -4.62
C PRO A 728 -24.84 10.89 -6.00
N VAL A 729 -24.45 10.01 -6.94
CA VAL A 729 -24.94 10.01 -8.32
C VAL A 729 -26.27 9.25 -8.41
N TRP A 730 -26.39 8.07 -7.82
CA TRP A 730 -27.54 7.19 -8.04
C TRP A 730 -28.51 7.10 -6.86
N TRP A 731 -28.10 7.57 -5.68
CA TRP A 731 -28.96 7.66 -4.48
C TRP A 731 -29.43 9.10 -4.29
N ASP A 732 -30.73 9.27 -4.05
CA ASP A 732 -31.36 10.56 -3.79
C ASP A 732 -32.30 10.39 -2.59
N GLU A 733 -31.93 11.01 -1.47
CA GLU A 733 -32.66 10.91 -0.20
C GLU A 733 -34.02 11.62 -0.26
N LEU A 734 -34.16 12.61 -1.15
CA LEU A 734 -35.41 13.36 -1.37
C LEU A 734 -36.40 12.60 -2.26
N ARG A 735 -35.99 11.48 -2.88
CA ARG A 735 -36.89 10.58 -3.58
C ARG A 735 -37.27 9.44 -2.65
N PRO A 736 -38.50 9.42 -2.10
CA PRO A 736 -39.02 8.28 -1.35
C PRO A 736 -39.38 7.12 -2.29
N ASP A 737 -38.52 6.77 -3.27
CA ASP A 737 -38.75 5.62 -4.14
C ASP A 737 -38.61 4.34 -3.32
N CYS A 738 -39.76 3.86 -2.83
CA CYS A 738 -39.89 2.67 -2.01
C CYS A 738 -39.25 1.43 -2.65
N ARG A 739 -39.14 1.36 -3.99
CA ARG A 739 -38.64 0.17 -4.70
C ARG A 739 -37.11 0.12 -4.74
N LEU A 740 -36.42 1.22 -5.02
CA LEU A 740 -34.96 1.24 -4.99
C LEU A 740 -34.46 0.99 -3.56
N ARG A 741 -35.11 1.64 -2.58
CA ARG A 741 -34.84 1.44 -1.15
C ARG A 741 -34.99 -0.02 -0.74
N SER A 742 -36.10 -0.67 -1.10
CA SER A 742 -36.35 -2.08 -0.72
C SER A 742 -35.34 -3.04 -1.38
N ARG A 743 -34.95 -2.81 -2.64
CA ARG A 743 -33.91 -3.60 -3.33
C ARG A 743 -32.56 -3.53 -2.62
N LEU A 744 -32.15 -2.35 -2.14
CA LEU A 744 -30.88 -2.15 -1.43
C LEU A 744 -30.90 -2.74 -0.02
N VAL A 745 -32.02 -2.59 0.71
CA VAL A 745 -32.20 -3.24 2.02
C VAL A 745 -32.17 -4.77 1.87
N SER A 746 -32.82 -5.31 0.84
CA SER A 746 -32.77 -6.73 0.48
C SER A 746 -31.34 -7.17 0.15
N LEU A 747 -30.60 -6.38 -0.64
CA LEU A 747 -29.20 -6.65 -0.95
C LEU A 747 -28.34 -6.75 0.32
N GLN A 748 -28.41 -5.73 1.19
CA GLN A 748 -27.67 -5.75 2.46
C GLN A 748 -28.05 -6.99 3.27
N ARG A 749 -29.35 -7.27 3.42
CA ARG A 749 -29.86 -8.44 4.14
C ARG A 749 -29.24 -9.75 3.64
N THR A 750 -29.24 -10.00 2.33
CA THR A 750 -28.67 -11.23 1.75
C THR A 750 -27.20 -11.39 2.13
N VAL A 751 -26.42 -10.31 2.03
CA VAL A 751 -25.00 -10.35 2.38
C VAL A 751 -24.79 -10.61 3.86
N LEU A 752 -25.55 -9.94 4.74
CA LEU A 752 -25.43 -10.14 6.18
C LEU A 752 -25.83 -11.57 6.59
N ILE A 753 -26.87 -12.14 5.96
CA ILE A 753 -27.26 -13.55 6.14
C ILE A 753 -26.09 -14.47 5.81
N THR A 754 -25.48 -14.31 4.63
CA THR A 754 -24.39 -15.20 4.19
C THR A 754 -23.15 -15.06 5.07
N LEU A 755 -22.74 -13.83 5.40
CA LEU A 755 -21.57 -13.61 6.26
C LEU A 755 -21.79 -14.16 7.68
N LEU A 756 -22.98 -13.97 8.24
CA LEU A 756 -23.31 -14.47 9.58
C LEU A 756 -23.62 -15.97 9.59
N GLY A 757 -24.03 -16.56 8.47
CA GLY A 757 -24.63 -17.91 8.46
C GLY A 757 -26.01 -17.95 9.11
N ALA A 758 -26.76 -16.84 9.08
CA ALA A 758 -28.03 -16.70 9.78
C ALA A 758 -29.20 -17.35 9.01
N TYR A 759 -30.29 -17.70 9.69
CA TYR A 759 -31.52 -18.17 9.03
C TYR A 759 -32.15 -17.06 8.18
N ARG A 760 -32.80 -17.46 7.08
CA ARG A 760 -33.56 -16.54 6.21
C ARG A 760 -34.72 -15.85 6.93
N THR A 761 -35.18 -16.36 8.06
CA THR A 761 -36.23 -15.79 8.92
C THR A 761 -35.72 -14.71 9.88
N THR A 762 -34.39 -14.62 10.11
CA THR A 762 -33.79 -13.65 11.05
C THR A 762 -34.14 -12.21 10.68
N ARG A 763 -34.61 -11.37 11.60
CA ARG A 763 -34.99 -9.98 11.30
C ARG A 763 -33.80 -9.15 10.77
N THR A 764 -34.02 -8.27 9.79
CA THR A 764 -32.93 -7.47 9.16
C THR A 764 -32.23 -6.55 10.17
N THR A 765 -32.98 -5.97 11.10
CA THR A 765 -32.45 -5.12 12.16
C THR A 765 -31.50 -5.90 13.09
N ALA A 766 -31.84 -7.14 13.42
CA ALA A 766 -30.95 -8.01 14.19
C ALA A 766 -29.65 -8.30 13.43
N LEU A 767 -29.71 -8.61 12.13
CA LEU A 767 -28.53 -8.83 11.29
C LEU A 767 -27.60 -7.60 11.26
N GLN A 768 -28.19 -6.40 11.16
CA GLN A 768 -27.47 -5.12 11.17
C GLN A 768 -26.73 -4.89 12.48
N VAL A 769 -27.40 -5.09 13.63
CA VAL A 769 -26.78 -4.98 14.96
C VAL A 769 -25.64 -5.99 15.12
N LEU A 770 -25.89 -7.25 14.77
CA LEU A 770 -24.90 -8.33 14.88
C LEU A 770 -23.66 -8.11 14.02
N MET A 771 -23.81 -7.56 12.81
CA MET A 771 -22.68 -7.22 11.95
C MET A 771 -22.08 -5.83 12.21
N ARG A 772 -22.63 -5.08 13.17
CA ARG A 772 -22.26 -3.68 13.45
C ARG A 772 -22.32 -2.84 12.17
N ALA A 773 -23.37 -3.08 11.39
CA ALA A 773 -23.61 -2.52 10.08
C ALA A 773 -24.87 -1.63 10.16
N PRO A 774 -24.73 -0.30 10.08
CA PRO A 774 -25.88 0.59 10.00
C PRO A 774 -26.80 0.20 8.81
N PRO A 775 -28.09 0.55 8.87
CA PRO A 775 -28.98 0.45 7.72
C PRO A 775 -28.34 1.07 6.48
N ILE A 776 -28.35 0.34 5.36
CA ILE A 776 -27.66 0.80 4.14
C ILE A 776 -28.15 2.18 3.67
N THR A 777 -29.41 2.54 3.93
CA THR A 777 -29.97 3.85 3.60
C THR A 777 -29.32 4.99 4.40
N LEU A 778 -29.04 4.77 5.69
CA LEU A 778 -28.33 5.75 6.52
C LEU A 778 -26.86 5.86 6.12
N GLU A 779 -26.24 4.76 5.66
CA GLU A 779 -24.88 4.82 5.10
C GLU A 779 -24.82 5.63 3.80
N LEU A 780 -25.76 5.42 2.88
CA LEU A 780 -25.82 6.17 1.63
C LEU A 780 -26.10 7.66 1.88
N ALA A 781 -27.01 7.99 2.79
CA ALA A 781 -27.28 9.37 3.20
C ALA A 781 -26.02 10.05 3.80
N ARG A 782 -25.30 9.36 4.69
CA ARG A 782 -24.03 9.85 5.24
C ARG A 782 -22.98 10.07 4.15
N CYS A 783 -22.81 9.12 3.22
CA CYS A 783 -21.89 9.24 2.08
C CYS A 783 -22.24 10.43 1.17
N ASN A 784 -23.53 10.68 0.92
CA ASN A 784 -24.00 11.82 0.14
C ASN A 784 -23.70 13.15 0.85
N ALA A 785 -23.99 13.25 2.15
CA ALA A 785 -23.67 14.43 2.96
C ALA A 785 -22.16 14.71 2.97
N GLU A 786 -21.34 13.67 3.15
CA GLU A 786 -19.87 13.77 3.09
C GLU A 786 -19.41 14.30 1.72
N TYR A 787 -19.94 13.75 0.62
CA TYR A 787 -19.59 14.20 -0.73
C TYR A 787 -19.99 15.65 -0.99
N HIS A 788 -21.22 16.05 -0.68
CA HIS A 788 -21.70 17.40 -0.93
C HIS A 788 -20.94 18.45 -0.10
N LEU A 789 -20.54 18.12 1.13
CA LEU A 789 -19.73 19.00 1.96
C LEU A 789 -18.27 19.08 1.47
N LEU A 790 -17.61 17.93 1.29
CA LEU A 790 -16.16 17.89 1.06
C LEU A 790 -15.76 18.12 -0.39
N ILE A 791 -16.60 17.68 -1.34
CA ILE A 791 -16.32 17.79 -2.78
C ILE A 791 -17.23 18.83 -3.41
N GLY A 792 -18.54 18.75 -3.17
CA GLY A 792 -19.52 19.69 -3.70
C GLY A 792 -19.41 21.10 -3.14
N ARG A 793 -18.72 21.27 -1.98
CA ARG A 793 -18.61 22.53 -1.24
C ARG A 793 -19.97 23.21 -1.01
N LYS A 794 -20.98 22.40 -0.66
CA LYS A 794 -22.34 22.85 -0.36
C LYS A 794 -22.64 22.66 1.13
N PRO A 795 -23.48 23.52 1.74
CA PRO A 795 -23.98 23.27 3.08
C PRO A 795 -24.79 21.98 3.10
N VAL A 796 -24.62 21.18 4.16
CA VAL A 796 -25.31 19.90 4.32
C VAL A 796 -26.02 19.85 5.67
N ARG A 797 -27.22 19.27 5.65
CA ARG A 797 -27.96 18.88 6.84
C ARG A 797 -28.08 17.36 6.86
N PHE A 798 -27.64 16.73 7.94
CA PHE A 798 -27.77 15.29 8.15
C PHE A 798 -28.30 15.07 9.57
N GLY A 799 -29.58 14.68 9.68
CA GLY A 799 -30.29 14.74 10.96
C GLY A 799 -30.31 16.16 11.54
N ASP A 800 -29.80 16.31 12.77
CA ASP A 800 -29.72 17.58 13.49
C ASP A 800 -28.38 18.32 13.26
N VAL A 801 -27.42 17.67 12.59
CA VAL A 801 -26.12 18.26 12.30
C VAL A 801 -26.19 19.08 11.02
N ILE A 802 -25.86 20.36 11.13
CA ILE A 802 -25.71 21.28 9.99
C ILE A 802 -24.23 21.63 9.87
N LEU A 803 -23.64 21.35 8.71
CA LEU A 803 -22.25 21.68 8.40
C LEU A 803 -22.20 22.59 7.19
N HIS A 804 -21.49 23.70 7.34
CA HIS A 804 -21.24 24.63 6.27
C HIS A 804 -19.79 24.49 5.75
N PRO A 805 -19.56 24.60 4.44
CA PRO A 805 -18.24 24.43 3.83
C PRO A 805 -17.24 25.49 4.29
N ASP A 806 -17.66 26.72 4.56
CA ASP A 806 -16.81 27.79 5.13
C ASP A 806 -16.26 27.45 6.54
N ARG A 807 -16.85 26.47 7.23
CA ARG A 807 -16.38 25.95 8.52
C ARG A 807 -15.43 24.76 8.38
N VAL A 808 -15.06 24.35 7.17
CA VAL A 808 -14.21 23.20 6.88
C VAL A 808 -12.89 23.62 6.24
N LEU A 809 -11.78 23.04 6.68
CA LEU A 809 -10.46 23.19 6.08
C LEU A 809 -10.35 22.35 4.80
N TYR A 810 -10.17 23.03 3.67
CA TYR A 810 -9.85 22.35 2.40
C TYR A 810 -8.35 22.41 2.14
N ALA A 811 -7.80 21.32 1.59
CA ALA A 811 -6.42 21.29 1.17
C ALA A 811 -6.18 22.34 0.07
N PRO A 812 -5.07 23.11 0.13
CA PRO A 812 -4.72 24.00 -0.96
C PRO A 812 -4.37 23.19 -2.20
N ASP A 813 -4.43 23.85 -3.35
CA ASP A 813 -4.05 23.24 -4.62
C ASP A 813 -2.54 22.98 -4.66
N ALA A 814 -2.16 21.72 -4.89
CA ALA A 814 -0.76 21.29 -4.86
C ALA A 814 0.07 21.79 -6.04
N TRP A 815 -0.56 22.48 -6.99
CA TRP A 815 0.03 22.99 -8.23
C TRP A 815 -0.04 24.50 -8.36
N SER A 816 -0.44 25.22 -7.30
CA SER A 816 -0.31 26.68 -7.25
C SER A 816 1.15 27.13 -7.28
N ASP A 817 2.04 26.39 -6.60
CA ASP A 817 3.48 26.69 -6.57
C ASP A 817 4.26 25.77 -7.51
N HIS A 818 5.35 26.31 -8.06
CA HIS A 818 6.29 25.53 -8.85
C HIS A 818 6.86 24.37 -8.01
N PRO A 819 7.00 23.13 -8.53
CA PRO A 819 7.46 22.01 -7.71
C PRO A 819 8.82 22.21 -7.00
N ALA A 820 9.69 23.09 -7.53
CA ALA A 820 11.00 23.44 -6.95
C ALA A 820 10.89 24.32 -5.71
N GLU A 821 9.79 25.06 -5.58
CA GLU A 821 9.57 26.03 -4.52
C GLU A 821 8.87 25.41 -3.31
N ARG A 822 8.53 24.12 -3.39
CA ARG A 822 7.85 23.40 -2.31
C ARG A 822 8.72 23.35 -1.05
N LEU A 823 8.16 23.91 0.01
CA LEU A 823 8.85 24.08 1.29
C LEU A 823 8.90 22.79 2.11
N ARG A 824 10.09 22.54 2.68
CA ARG A 824 10.36 21.45 3.62
C ARG A 824 11.25 21.99 4.74
N PHE A 825 10.81 21.85 5.98
CA PHE A 825 11.63 22.19 7.15
C PHE A 825 11.92 20.92 7.95
N PRO A 826 13.17 20.40 7.95
CA PRO A 826 13.52 19.25 8.75
C PRO A 826 13.48 19.59 10.26
N PHE A 827 13.41 18.56 11.09
CA PHE A 827 13.44 18.71 12.54
C PHE A 827 14.33 17.63 13.17
N SER A 828 14.89 17.95 14.34
CA SER A 828 15.72 17.01 15.11
C SER A 828 14.97 16.46 16.30
N ARG A 829 15.05 15.14 16.54
CA ARG A 829 14.56 14.53 17.77
C ARG A 829 15.63 14.60 18.85
N LEU A 830 15.27 15.17 20.00
CA LEU A 830 16.15 15.32 21.15
C LEU A 830 15.82 14.27 22.22
N SER A 831 16.86 13.75 22.88
CA SER A 831 16.69 13.07 24.16
C SER A 831 16.44 14.09 25.28
N ARG A 832 16.00 13.62 26.45
CA ARG A 832 15.84 14.46 27.64
C ARG A 832 17.14 15.22 27.97
N GLN A 833 18.28 14.54 27.89
CA GLN A 833 19.58 15.13 28.21
C GLN A 833 19.99 16.18 27.18
N ASP A 834 19.86 15.86 25.89
CA ASP A 834 20.20 16.77 24.80
C ASP A 834 19.34 18.04 24.84
N ALA A 835 18.05 17.91 25.15
CA ALA A 835 17.13 19.04 25.28
C ALA A 835 17.53 19.98 26.42
N LYS A 836 17.99 19.45 27.56
CA LYS A 836 18.47 20.25 28.69
C LYS A 836 19.77 20.98 28.35
N THR A 837 20.71 20.30 27.71
CA THR A 837 21.97 20.90 27.27
C THR A 837 21.71 22.00 26.26
N LEU A 838 20.90 21.74 25.23
CA LEU A 838 20.60 22.72 24.18
C LEU A 838 19.85 23.94 24.73
N ALA A 839 18.99 23.78 25.75
CA ALA A 839 18.30 24.92 26.37
C ALA A 839 19.24 25.92 27.09
N THR A 840 20.51 25.57 27.27
CA THR A 840 21.54 26.45 27.87
C THR A 840 22.39 27.18 26.85
N THR A 841 22.27 26.87 25.56
CA THR A 841 23.03 27.55 24.50
C THR A 841 22.53 28.98 24.28
N PRO A 842 23.37 29.91 23.79
CA PRO A 842 22.91 31.24 23.40
C PRO A 842 21.85 31.16 22.28
N GLY A 843 20.72 31.85 22.47
CA GLY A 843 19.64 31.90 21.48
C GLY A 843 18.27 32.10 22.12
N THR A 844 17.25 32.24 21.28
CA THR A 844 15.86 32.30 21.72
C THR A 844 15.26 30.90 21.70
N HIS A 845 14.77 30.40 22.85
CA HIS A 845 14.19 29.07 22.98
C HIS A 845 12.68 29.16 23.16
N ILE A 846 11.90 28.50 22.31
CA ILE A 846 10.45 28.60 22.30
C ILE A 846 9.85 27.23 22.47
N TYR A 847 9.04 27.04 23.51
CA TYR A 847 8.34 25.79 23.77
C TYR A 847 6.87 25.98 23.49
N THR A 848 6.25 25.03 22.77
CA THR A 848 4.84 25.10 22.40
C THR A 848 4.11 23.83 22.82
N ASP A 849 2.90 23.97 23.34
CA ASP A 849 2.06 22.81 23.67
C ASP A 849 0.56 23.11 23.50
N GLY A 850 -0.21 22.05 23.23
CA GLY A 850 -1.66 22.06 23.09
C GLY A 850 -2.34 21.05 24.00
N SER A 851 -3.29 21.51 24.81
CA SER A 851 -4.12 20.68 25.69
C SER A 851 -5.52 20.50 25.09
N TYR A 852 -6.08 19.28 25.18
CA TYR A 852 -7.40 18.96 24.68
C TYR A 852 -8.15 18.00 25.60
N SER A 853 -9.42 18.33 25.86
CA SER A 853 -10.42 17.46 26.48
C SER A 853 -11.68 17.41 25.61
N SER A 854 -12.65 16.56 25.96
CA SER A 854 -13.94 16.50 25.25
C SER A 854 -14.76 17.79 25.33
N ARG A 855 -14.44 18.72 26.24
CA ARG A 855 -15.22 19.95 26.48
C ARG A 855 -14.45 21.25 26.19
N CYS A 856 -13.13 21.23 26.29
CA CYS A 856 -12.30 22.42 26.12
C CYS A 856 -10.93 22.07 25.55
N ALA A 857 -10.33 23.03 24.86
CA ALA A 857 -8.97 22.94 24.35
C ALA A 857 -8.23 24.26 24.53
N GLY A 858 -6.94 24.18 24.81
CA GLY A 858 -6.08 25.33 25.03
C GLY A 858 -4.73 25.14 24.35
N ALA A 859 -4.12 26.23 23.94
CA ALA A 859 -2.83 26.26 23.28
C ALA A 859 -1.95 27.31 23.96
N ALA A 860 -0.67 27.02 24.12
CA ALA A 860 0.26 27.97 24.72
C ALA A 860 1.66 27.86 24.12
N PHE A 861 2.38 28.96 24.17
CA PHE A 861 3.82 28.97 23.94
C PHE A 861 4.54 29.76 25.02
N VAL A 862 5.81 29.43 25.23
CA VAL A 862 6.70 30.08 26.19
C VAL A 862 8.02 30.38 25.50
N VAL A 863 8.44 31.64 25.56
CA VAL A 863 9.76 32.08 25.11
C VAL A 863 10.68 32.16 26.32
N LEU A 864 11.78 31.42 26.30
CA LEU A 864 12.86 31.46 27.27
C LEU A 864 14.09 32.13 26.65
N ARG A 865 14.66 33.10 27.37
CA ARG A 865 15.97 33.71 27.08
C ARG A 865 17.06 33.01 27.90
N SER A 866 18.33 33.30 27.60
CA SER A 866 19.49 32.75 28.33
C SER A 866 19.29 32.78 29.86
N GLN A 867 19.69 31.70 30.55
CA GLN A 867 19.45 31.45 31.98
C GLN A 867 18.00 31.12 32.37
N ALA A 868 17.20 30.55 31.45
CA ALA A 868 15.82 30.11 31.69
C ALA A 868 14.85 31.21 32.17
N ARG A 869 15.15 32.48 31.87
CA ARG A 869 14.24 33.60 32.16
C ARG A 869 13.10 33.60 31.15
N ILE A 870 11.86 33.65 31.63
CA ILE A 870 10.66 33.77 30.78
C ILE A 870 10.67 35.16 30.13
N GLY A 871 10.80 35.19 28.81
CA GLY A 871 10.75 36.41 28.01
C GLY A 871 9.33 36.78 27.57
N ALA A 872 8.52 35.79 27.20
CA ALA A 872 7.13 35.99 26.77
C ALA A 872 6.31 34.70 26.90
N VAL A 873 4.99 34.85 26.99
CA VAL A 873 4.03 33.73 27.07
C VAL A 873 2.76 34.06 26.28
N GLY A 874 2.34 33.16 25.40
CA GLY A 874 1.03 33.19 24.75
C GLY A 874 0.08 32.14 25.34
N ARG A 875 -1.22 32.48 25.48
CA ARG A 875 -2.25 31.58 26.03
C ARG A 875 -3.55 31.75 25.25
N TYR A 876 -4.02 30.68 24.62
CA TYR A 876 -5.15 30.73 23.71
C TYR A 876 -6.18 29.64 24.03
N LYS A 877 -7.46 30.02 24.06
CA LYS A 877 -8.59 29.10 24.18
C LYS A 877 -9.03 28.70 22.78
N VAL A 878 -8.85 27.43 22.43
CA VAL A 878 -9.11 26.92 21.08
C VAL A 878 -10.57 26.47 20.99
N LYS A 879 -11.42 27.29 20.36
CA LYS A 879 -12.83 26.99 20.12
C LYS A 879 -12.97 26.00 18.96
N ASP A 880 -13.90 25.08 19.08
CA ASP A 880 -14.21 24.07 18.04
C ASP A 880 -13.04 23.11 17.72
N ALA A 881 -12.04 23.02 18.62
CA ALA A 881 -10.97 22.06 18.50
C ALA A 881 -11.54 20.64 18.51
N THR A 882 -11.04 19.79 17.61
CA THR A 882 -11.52 18.40 17.48
C THR A 882 -10.49 17.36 17.91
N SER A 883 -9.28 17.80 18.26
CA SER A 883 -8.16 16.96 18.71
C SER A 883 -7.08 17.79 19.39
N ALA A 884 -6.23 17.12 20.20
CA ALA A 884 -5.00 17.68 20.73
C ALA A 884 -4.11 18.27 19.62
N TYR A 885 -3.98 17.56 18.50
CA TYR A 885 -3.26 18.04 17.31
C TYR A 885 -3.72 19.43 16.83
N CYS A 886 -5.02 19.75 16.90
CA CYS A 886 -5.47 21.09 16.51
C CYS A 886 -4.97 22.17 17.46
N ALA A 887 -4.93 21.88 18.76
CA ALA A 887 -4.40 22.79 19.76
C ALA A 887 -2.87 22.96 19.63
N GLU A 888 -2.14 21.87 19.38
CA GLU A 888 -0.69 21.90 19.12
C GLU A 888 -0.34 22.75 17.90
N ILE A 889 -1.11 22.64 16.81
CA ILE A 889 -0.93 23.46 15.60
C ILE A 889 -1.18 24.94 15.87
N VAL A 890 -2.20 25.28 16.68
CA VAL A 890 -2.46 26.67 17.08
C VAL A 890 -1.30 27.18 17.94
N ALA A 891 -0.82 26.40 18.90
CA ALA A 891 0.31 26.77 19.76
C ALA A 891 1.56 27.10 18.93
N LEU A 892 1.89 26.24 17.95
CA LEU A 892 3.02 26.43 17.05
C LEU A 892 2.82 27.65 16.14
N THR A 893 1.63 27.84 15.59
CA THR A 893 1.33 28.99 14.71
C THR A 893 1.47 30.31 15.46
N GLU A 894 0.89 30.41 16.65
CA GLU A 894 0.98 31.61 17.49
C GLU A 894 2.41 31.90 17.95
N ALA A 895 3.18 30.85 18.26
CA ALA A 895 4.59 30.99 18.58
C ALA A 895 5.39 31.60 17.40
N LEU A 896 5.17 31.13 16.18
CA LEU A 896 5.85 31.65 14.99
C LEU A 896 5.39 33.06 14.62
N LEU A 897 4.09 33.35 14.76
CA LEU A 897 3.57 34.72 14.59
C LEU A 897 4.21 35.69 15.60
N HIS A 898 4.40 35.24 16.84
CA HIS A 898 5.09 36.02 17.86
C HIS A 898 6.56 36.26 17.50
N VAL A 899 7.26 35.24 16.98
CA VAL A 899 8.64 35.37 16.50
C VAL A 899 8.75 36.42 15.40
N ARG A 900 7.87 36.33 14.40
CA ARG A 900 7.83 37.27 13.28
C ARG A 900 7.59 38.71 13.74
N ALA A 901 6.79 38.92 14.77
CA ALA A 901 6.43 40.26 15.24
C ALA A 901 7.46 40.95 16.15
N HIS A 902 8.42 40.21 16.73
CA HIS A 902 9.33 40.75 17.76
C HIS A 902 10.81 40.64 17.41
N GLU A 903 11.15 40.27 16.16
CA GLU A 903 12.52 40.23 15.62
C GLU A 903 13.57 39.69 16.61
N TYR A 904 13.35 38.45 17.06
CA TYR A 904 14.26 37.78 17.99
C TYR A 904 15.68 37.58 17.42
N SER A 905 16.63 37.25 18.30
CA SER A 905 18.04 36.96 17.99
C SER A 905 18.25 36.13 16.72
N ALA A 906 19.44 36.24 16.10
CA ALA A 906 19.82 35.50 14.88
C ALA A 906 19.63 33.97 14.92
N VAL A 907 19.46 33.36 16.10
CA VAL A 907 19.16 31.94 16.29
C VAL A 907 17.87 31.75 17.11
N VAL A 908 16.89 31.04 16.53
CA VAL A 908 15.60 30.71 17.15
C VAL A 908 15.42 29.18 17.16
N ASN A 909 15.22 28.61 18.34
CA ASN A 909 15.00 27.18 18.52
C ASN A 909 13.57 26.93 19.00
N VAL A 910 12.78 26.20 18.21
CA VAL A 910 11.39 25.86 18.54
C VAL A 910 11.30 24.39 18.96
N TYR A 911 10.72 24.16 20.13
CA TYR A 911 10.56 22.86 20.76
C TYR A 911 9.07 22.52 20.89
N THR A 912 8.71 21.33 20.42
CA THR A 912 7.37 20.77 20.60
C THR A 912 7.44 19.26 20.79
N ASP A 913 6.55 18.69 21.57
CA ASP A 913 6.32 17.25 21.67
C ASP A 913 5.32 16.73 20.60
N CYS A 914 4.74 17.63 19.80
CA CYS A 914 3.90 17.28 18.66
C CYS A 914 4.73 16.73 17.48
N LEU A 915 5.11 15.45 17.57
CA LEU A 915 5.84 14.78 16.49
C LEU A 915 5.08 14.81 15.15
N SER A 916 3.76 14.71 15.19
CA SER A 916 2.93 14.68 13.98
C SER A 916 2.96 16.01 13.22
N ALA A 917 2.99 17.15 13.91
CA ALA A 917 3.07 18.47 13.26
C ALA A 917 4.43 18.64 12.58
N LEU A 918 5.51 18.30 13.30
CA LEU A 918 6.87 18.34 12.77
C LEU A 918 7.04 17.41 11.56
N GLN A 919 6.45 16.22 11.59
CA GLN A 919 6.45 15.31 10.44
C GLN A 919 5.72 15.90 9.23
N SER A 920 4.59 16.58 9.42
CA SER A 920 3.87 17.26 8.34
C SER A 920 4.63 18.47 7.78
N ILE A 921 5.30 19.24 8.64
CA ILE A 921 6.17 20.36 8.25
C ILE A 921 7.39 19.87 7.44
N ALA A 922 7.92 18.71 7.79
CA ALA A 922 9.05 18.08 7.13
C ALA A 922 8.70 17.33 5.82
N GLN A 923 7.44 17.33 5.39
CA GLN A 923 7.01 16.74 4.11
C GLN A 923 6.77 17.85 3.07
N CYS A 924 7.06 17.62 1.79
CA CYS A 924 6.85 18.64 0.74
C CYS A 924 5.37 18.87 0.40
N ARG A 925 4.48 17.94 0.77
CA ARG A 925 3.03 18.05 0.58
C ARG A 925 2.32 17.69 1.87
N THR A 926 1.26 18.43 2.18
CA THR A 926 0.38 18.18 3.31
C THR A 926 -1.05 18.51 2.91
N SER A 927 -2.01 17.73 3.40
CA SER A 927 -3.44 17.99 3.21
C SER A 927 -3.98 19.05 4.17
N ASP A 928 -3.20 19.42 5.19
CA ASP A 928 -3.61 20.40 6.20
C ASP A 928 -3.15 21.81 5.77
N PRO A 929 -4.08 22.73 5.41
CA PRO A 929 -3.73 24.10 5.01
C PRO A 929 -2.96 24.85 6.09
N ARG A 930 -3.21 24.58 7.38
CA ARG A 930 -2.53 25.26 8.50
C ARG A 930 -1.03 24.97 8.53
N ILE A 931 -0.62 23.80 8.04
CA ILE A 931 0.81 23.46 7.92
C ILE A 931 1.46 24.29 6.81
N TRP A 932 0.73 24.63 5.74
CA TRP A 932 1.23 25.54 4.71
C TRP A 932 1.43 26.94 5.28
N ASP A 933 0.49 27.43 6.10
CA ASP A 933 0.64 28.70 6.81
C ASP A 933 1.89 28.69 7.71
N ILE A 934 2.10 27.62 8.48
CA ILE A 934 3.30 27.43 9.30
C ILE A 934 4.57 27.45 8.44
N LYS A 935 4.59 26.76 7.30
CA LYS A 935 5.77 26.74 6.40
C LYS A 935 6.06 28.11 5.80
N ASN A 936 5.03 28.86 5.45
CA ASN A 936 5.17 30.22 4.94
C ASN A 936 5.76 31.14 6.02
N LEU A 937 5.26 31.04 7.26
CA LEU A 937 5.84 31.75 8.41
C LEU A 937 7.31 31.36 8.64
N LEU A 938 7.63 30.06 8.60
CA LEU A 938 9.01 29.60 8.75
C LEU A 938 9.93 30.15 7.65
N ARG A 939 9.45 30.21 6.40
CA ARG A 939 10.19 30.80 5.27
C ARG A 939 10.44 32.29 5.48
N GLU A 940 9.42 33.04 5.89
CA GLU A 940 9.54 34.47 6.22
C GLU A 940 10.57 34.69 7.33
N ILE A 941 10.47 33.94 8.42
CA ILE A 941 11.40 34.05 9.57
C ILE A 941 12.82 33.66 9.16
N SER A 942 12.98 32.67 8.28
CA SER A 942 14.29 32.23 7.78
C SER A 942 15.05 33.29 6.98
N GLN A 943 14.39 34.39 6.58
CA GLN A 943 15.06 35.52 5.90
C GLN A 943 15.87 36.39 6.86
N SER A 944 15.50 36.45 8.14
CA SER A 944 16.12 37.30 9.16
C SER A 944 16.75 36.54 10.33
N ALA A 945 16.36 35.28 10.56
CA ALA A 945 16.91 34.45 11.64
C ALA A 945 17.08 32.98 11.24
N THR A 946 18.07 32.31 11.82
CA THR A 946 18.25 30.86 11.72
C THR A 946 17.25 30.17 12.65
N ILE A 947 16.22 29.52 12.09
CA ILE A 947 15.20 28.80 12.85
C ILE A 947 15.41 27.29 12.79
N THR A 948 15.45 26.63 13.95
CA THR A 948 15.58 25.17 14.04
C THR A 948 14.42 24.55 14.82
N LEU A 949 13.85 23.48 14.27
CA LEU A 949 12.74 22.75 14.88
C LEU A 949 13.23 21.50 15.62
N TYR A 950 12.76 21.31 16.85
CA TYR A 950 13.12 20.20 17.70
C TYR A 950 11.89 19.48 18.24
N HIS A 951 11.91 18.16 18.13
CA HIS A 951 10.99 17.30 18.86
C HIS A 951 11.56 16.99 20.24
N VAL A 952 10.81 17.26 21.29
CA VAL A 952 11.14 16.90 22.69
C VAL A 952 10.17 15.85 23.22
N PRO A 953 10.59 14.95 24.14
CA PRO A 953 9.67 14.01 24.74
C PRO A 953 8.74 14.72 25.74
N GLY A 954 7.42 14.48 25.60
CA GLY A 954 6.41 14.99 26.53
C GLY A 954 6.57 14.41 27.95
N HIS A 955 6.07 15.14 28.95
CA HIS A 955 6.07 14.76 30.38
C HIS A 955 7.42 14.24 30.93
N SER A 956 8.52 14.78 30.41
CA SER A 956 9.87 14.31 30.69
C SER A 956 10.64 15.27 31.62
N GLY A 957 9.97 16.22 32.27
CA GLY A 957 10.60 17.17 33.19
C GLY A 957 11.58 18.12 32.50
N ILE A 958 11.24 18.54 31.28
CA ILE A 958 11.92 19.62 30.55
C ILE A 958 11.16 20.90 30.89
N PHE A 959 11.77 21.80 31.67
CA PHE A 959 11.10 22.96 32.28
C PHE A 959 10.24 23.75 31.29
N GLY A 960 10.77 24.13 30.11
CA GLY A 960 10.01 24.88 29.11
C GLY A 960 8.79 24.13 28.55
N ASN A 961 8.91 22.81 28.32
CA ASN A 961 7.80 21.99 27.81
C ASN A 961 6.72 21.80 28.88
N GLU A 962 7.11 21.51 30.13
CA GLU A 962 6.16 21.36 31.24
C GLU A 962 5.42 22.68 31.51
N LEU A 963 6.12 23.81 31.40
CA LEU A 963 5.51 25.13 31.56
C LEU A 963 4.52 25.43 30.42
N ALA A 964 4.87 25.13 29.16
CA ALA A 964 3.96 25.26 28.03
C ALA A 964 2.71 24.38 28.21
N ASN A 965 2.86 23.13 28.64
CA ASN A 965 1.75 22.21 28.94
C ASN A 965 0.82 22.73 30.05
N PHE A 966 1.40 23.18 31.16
CA PHE A 966 0.64 23.76 32.26
C PHE A 966 -0.17 24.98 31.80
N LEU A 967 0.44 25.84 31.00
CA LEU A 967 -0.22 27.03 30.46
C LEU A 967 -1.30 26.70 29.43
N ALA A 968 -1.08 25.70 28.56
CA ALA A 968 -2.06 25.25 27.60
C ALA A 968 -3.31 24.69 28.31
N THR A 969 -3.12 23.92 29.36
CA THR A 969 -4.21 23.39 30.19
C THR A 969 -5.02 24.51 30.85
N ARG A 970 -4.38 25.56 31.36
CA ARG A 970 -5.10 26.73 31.92
C ARG A 970 -5.77 27.58 30.84
N ALA A 971 -5.14 27.71 29.67
CA ALA A 971 -5.65 28.47 28.54
C ALA A 971 -6.99 27.92 28.02
N ALA A 972 -7.25 26.62 28.18
CA ALA A 972 -8.53 26.01 27.80
C ALA A 972 -9.75 26.63 28.50
N LEU A 973 -9.54 27.23 29.69
CA LEU A 973 -10.57 27.92 30.45
C LEU A 973 -10.57 29.43 30.18
N MET A 974 -9.39 30.05 30.28
CA MET A 974 -9.20 31.51 30.44
C MET A 974 -8.32 32.15 29.36
N GLY A 975 -7.94 31.42 28.30
CA GLY A 975 -7.08 31.93 27.23
C GLY A 975 -7.81 32.82 26.22
N THR A 976 -7.03 33.58 25.43
CA THR A 976 -7.56 34.41 24.34
C THR A 976 -8.24 33.52 23.30
N PRO A 977 -9.50 33.78 22.91
CA PRO A 977 -10.23 32.89 22.02
C PRO A 977 -9.62 32.82 20.62
N ARG A 978 -9.34 31.61 20.14
CA ARG A 978 -8.96 31.30 18.76
C ARG A 978 -9.96 30.31 18.18
N GLN A 979 -10.65 30.70 17.12
CA GLN A 979 -11.55 29.80 16.40
C GLN A 979 -10.75 29.00 15.38
N VAL A 980 -10.99 27.68 15.33
CA VAL A 980 -10.42 26.81 14.30
C VAL A 980 -11.50 26.25 13.40
N LEU A 981 -11.14 26.02 12.15
CA LEU A 981 -12.00 25.35 11.18
C LEU A 981 -11.89 23.83 11.34
N LEU A 982 -12.97 23.12 11.00
CA LEU A 982 -13.03 21.66 11.10
C LEU A 982 -12.17 21.01 10.01
N THR A 983 -11.37 20.02 10.36
CA THR A 983 -10.73 19.19 9.34
C THR A 983 -11.76 18.33 8.60
N PRO A 984 -11.52 17.89 7.35
CA PRO A 984 -12.41 16.98 6.63
C PRO A 984 -12.71 15.69 7.42
N ARG A 985 -11.71 15.19 8.15
CA ARG A 985 -11.85 14.02 9.04
C ARG A 985 -12.78 14.32 10.22
N ALA A 986 -12.71 15.51 10.79
CA ALA A 986 -13.58 15.92 11.89
C ALA A 986 -15.02 16.12 11.42
N ALA A 987 -15.23 16.75 10.27
CA ALA A 987 -16.53 16.87 9.64
C ALA A 987 -17.14 15.49 9.37
N ASN A 988 -16.38 14.56 8.79
CA ASN A 988 -16.85 13.19 8.58
C ASN A 988 -17.12 12.46 9.91
N LYS A 989 -16.29 12.66 10.94
CA LYS A 989 -16.55 12.11 12.28
C LYS A 989 -17.88 12.60 12.86
N ALA A 990 -18.21 13.88 12.69
CA ALA A 990 -19.51 14.42 13.12
C ALA A 990 -20.67 13.75 12.38
N LEU A 991 -20.56 13.54 11.07
CA LEU A 991 -21.55 12.80 10.29
C LEU A 991 -21.68 11.33 10.75
N CYS A 992 -20.58 10.64 11.04
CA CYS A 992 -20.59 9.27 11.57
C CYS A 992 -21.24 9.17 12.96
N LEU A 993 -20.99 10.15 13.84
CA LEU A 993 -21.63 10.20 15.16
C LEU A 993 -23.13 10.43 15.03
N GLN A 994 -23.55 11.33 14.14
CA GLN A 994 -24.97 11.56 13.90
C GLN A 994 -25.65 10.35 13.26
N GLN A 995 -24.95 9.63 12.37
CA GLN A 995 -25.46 8.38 11.81
C GLN A 995 -25.71 7.35 12.92
N LEU A 996 -24.80 7.25 13.89
CA LEU A 996 -24.96 6.37 15.04
C LEU A 996 -26.17 6.78 15.90
N HIS A 997 -26.40 8.07 16.11
CA HIS A 997 -27.59 8.57 16.81
C HIS A 997 -28.90 8.23 16.07
N LEU A 998 -28.95 8.49 14.77
CA LEU A 998 -30.11 8.15 13.94
C LEU A 998 -30.37 6.63 13.94
N TRP A 999 -29.32 5.82 13.83
CA TRP A 999 -29.45 4.37 13.89
C TRP A 999 -29.92 3.90 15.29
N ALA A 1000 -29.43 4.50 16.37
CA ALA A 1000 -29.90 4.20 17.71
C ALA A 1000 -31.39 4.56 17.91
N ALA A 1001 -31.83 5.69 17.38
CA ALA A 1001 -33.24 6.08 17.40
C ALA A 1001 -34.10 5.09 16.59
N GLU A 1002 -33.66 4.69 15.39
CA GLU A 1002 -34.36 3.65 14.61
C GLU A 1002 -34.41 2.29 15.31
N TRP A 1003 -33.38 1.95 16.09
CA TRP A 1003 -33.35 0.73 16.88
C TRP A 1003 -34.37 0.80 18.02
N GLN A 1004 -34.43 1.91 18.75
CA GLN A 1004 -35.33 2.10 19.90
C GLN A 1004 -36.80 2.26 19.51
N ALA A 1005 -37.09 2.89 18.37
CA ALA A 1005 -38.45 3.14 17.91
C ALA A 1005 -39.17 1.87 17.40
N ARG A 1006 -38.46 0.79 17.13
CA ARG A 1006 -39.06 -0.48 16.72
C ARG A 1006 -39.43 -1.26 17.96
N ASP A 1007 -40.66 -1.75 18.03
CA ASP A 1007 -41.20 -2.53 19.14
C ASP A 1007 -40.30 -3.76 19.40
N ASN A 1008 -39.42 -3.62 20.38
CA ASN A 1008 -38.16 -4.35 20.49
C ASN A 1008 -38.29 -5.51 21.47
N ASP A 1009 -39.40 -6.24 21.39
CA ASP A 1009 -39.69 -7.39 22.25
C ASP A 1009 -38.86 -8.64 21.87
N THR A 1010 -37.61 -8.43 21.44
CA THR A 1010 -36.68 -9.47 21.02
C THR A 1010 -35.60 -9.69 22.07
N ALA A 1011 -35.17 -10.94 22.28
CA ALA A 1011 -34.07 -11.27 23.18
C ALA A 1011 -32.79 -10.44 22.92
N LEU A 1012 -32.51 -10.07 21.66
CA LEU A 1012 -31.35 -9.23 21.30
C LEU A 1012 -31.45 -7.80 21.86
N ALA A 1013 -32.64 -7.21 21.92
CA ALA A 1013 -32.82 -5.86 22.45
C ALA A 1013 -32.60 -5.78 23.97
N ARG A 1014 -32.82 -6.90 24.70
CA ARG A 1014 -32.44 -7.01 26.12
C ARG A 1014 -30.92 -6.98 26.32
N TRP A 1015 -30.17 -7.57 25.39
CA TRP A 1015 -28.70 -7.60 25.42
C TRP A 1015 -28.05 -6.35 24.85
N VAL A 1016 -28.70 -5.70 23.89
CA VAL A 1016 -28.21 -4.48 23.22
C VAL A 1016 -29.32 -3.42 23.26
N PRO A 1017 -29.57 -2.79 24.43
CA PRO A 1017 -30.61 -1.77 24.55
C PRO A 1017 -30.26 -0.48 23.79
N ARG A 1018 -28.96 -0.19 23.66
CA ARG A 1018 -28.46 0.96 22.89
C ARG A 1018 -27.37 0.49 21.93
N ILE A 1019 -27.43 0.97 20.69
CA ILE A 1019 -26.43 0.66 19.66
C ILE A 1019 -25.02 1.14 20.08
N GLN A 1020 -24.95 2.23 20.85
CA GLN A 1020 -23.70 2.77 21.38
C GLN A 1020 -23.02 1.82 22.38
N ASP A 1021 -23.79 0.95 23.03
CA ASP A 1021 -23.32 0.04 24.07
C ASP A 1021 -22.88 -1.33 23.52
N ILE A 1022 -22.89 -1.52 22.19
CA ILE A 1022 -22.41 -2.77 21.59
C ILE A 1022 -20.94 -3.00 22.00
N PRO A 1023 -20.64 -4.06 22.78
CA PRO A 1023 -19.29 -4.27 23.28
C PRO A 1023 -18.27 -4.44 22.16
N SER A 1024 -17.02 -4.06 22.40
CA SER A 1024 -15.96 -4.14 21.39
C SER A 1024 -15.70 -5.56 20.90
N TRP A 1025 -15.91 -6.56 21.76
CA TRP A 1025 -15.81 -8.00 21.49
C TRP A 1025 -17.02 -8.61 20.77
N PHE A 1026 -18.09 -7.83 20.53
CA PHE A 1026 -19.31 -8.28 19.87
C PHE A 1026 -19.24 -8.08 18.35
N PRO A 1027 -19.70 -9.03 17.52
CA PRO A 1027 -20.28 -10.34 17.89
C PRO A 1027 -19.25 -11.33 18.47
N PRO A 1028 -19.64 -12.15 19.47
CA PRO A 1028 -18.75 -13.08 20.17
C PRO A 1028 -18.22 -14.19 19.26
N ASN A 1029 -17.00 -14.68 19.56
CA ASN A 1029 -16.30 -15.76 18.80
C ASN A 1029 -17.06 -17.09 18.76
N ARG A 1030 -17.97 -17.30 19.72
CA ARG A 1030 -18.98 -18.35 19.72
C ARG A 1030 -20.34 -17.66 19.76
N ALA A 1031 -21.26 -18.21 19.01
CA ALA A 1031 -22.50 -17.59 18.63
C ALA A 1031 -23.49 -17.42 19.83
N LEU A 1032 -24.54 -16.61 19.71
CA LEU A 1032 -25.57 -16.31 20.73
C LEU A 1032 -26.90 -17.08 20.53
N VAL A 1033 -27.31 -18.01 21.40
CA VAL A 1033 -28.64 -18.64 21.22
C VAL A 1033 -29.71 -17.59 21.57
N THR A 1034 -30.64 -17.35 20.64
CA THR A 1034 -31.91 -16.66 20.92
C THR A 1034 -33.04 -17.55 20.42
N ASP A 1035 -34.27 -17.38 20.92
CA ASP A 1035 -35.45 -18.23 20.67
C ASP A 1035 -35.91 -18.31 19.19
N ILE A 1036 -35.14 -17.74 18.25
CA ILE A 1036 -35.41 -17.71 16.80
C ILE A 1036 -34.33 -18.48 16.01
N GLY A 1037 -33.70 -19.47 16.65
CA GLY A 1037 -32.84 -20.45 15.98
C GLY A 1037 -31.35 -20.29 16.30
N HIS A 1038 -30.60 -21.37 16.04
CA HIS A 1038 -29.20 -21.54 16.41
C HIS A 1038 -28.36 -20.31 16.12
N TYR A 1039 -27.92 -19.67 17.20
CA TYR A 1039 -26.55 -19.24 17.20
C TYR A 1039 -25.81 -19.97 18.35
N LEU A 1040 -24.76 -20.73 18.04
CA LEU A 1040 -23.96 -21.54 18.98
C LEU A 1040 -23.37 -20.79 20.19
N TYR A 1041 -24.16 -20.54 21.23
CA TYR A 1041 -23.65 -20.38 22.59
C TYR A 1041 -23.68 -21.77 23.17
N ASP A 1042 -22.50 -22.38 23.33
CA ASP A 1042 -22.41 -23.63 24.07
C ASP A 1042 -22.55 -23.29 25.55
N CYS A 1043 -23.79 -23.32 26.07
CA CYS A 1043 -24.05 -23.23 27.50
C CYS A 1043 -23.26 -24.30 28.30
N ARG A 1044 -22.75 -25.37 27.66
CA ARG A 1044 -21.89 -26.34 28.32
C ARG A 1044 -20.51 -25.79 28.63
N ALA A 1045 -19.96 -24.83 27.87
CA ALA A 1045 -18.66 -24.24 28.20
C ALA A 1045 -18.75 -23.34 29.45
N THR A 1046 -19.84 -22.60 29.61
CA THR A 1046 -20.10 -21.79 30.81
C THR A 1046 -20.47 -22.67 32.01
N ALA A 1047 -21.25 -23.74 31.79
CA ALA A 1047 -21.49 -24.77 32.81
C ALA A 1047 -20.20 -25.51 33.21
N HIS A 1048 -19.29 -25.80 32.29
CA HIS A 1048 -18.03 -26.48 32.57
C HIS A 1048 -17.01 -25.57 33.28
N ILE A 1049 -17.05 -24.27 33.00
CA ILE A 1049 -16.30 -23.25 33.75
C ILE A 1049 -16.88 -23.11 35.16
N ALA A 1050 -18.21 -23.07 35.32
CA ALA A 1050 -18.87 -23.06 36.62
C ALA A 1050 -18.57 -24.33 37.43
N GLU A 1051 -18.66 -25.53 36.82
CA GLU A 1051 -18.33 -26.81 37.44
C GLU A 1051 -16.85 -26.92 37.85
N ARG A 1052 -15.93 -26.15 37.25
CA ARG A 1052 -14.51 -26.14 37.63
C ARG A 1052 -14.15 -25.03 38.61
N ILE A 1053 -14.79 -23.88 38.52
CA ILE A 1053 -14.49 -22.71 39.36
C ILE A 1053 -15.23 -22.80 40.69
N VAL A 1054 -16.50 -23.19 40.70
CA VAL A 1054 -17.33 -23.24 41.91
C VAL A 1054 -16.73 -24.19 42.97
N PRO A 1055 -16.29 -25.43 42.65
CA PRO A 1055 -15.63 -26.28 43.65
C PRO A 1055 -14.30 -25.73 44.14
N ARG A 1056 -13.56 -24.97 43.31
CA ARG A 1056 -12.29 -24.35 43.70
C ARG A 1056 -12.48 -23.14 44.61
N LEU A 1057 -13.53 -22.35 44.39
CA LEU A 1057 -13.91 -21.26 45.30
C LEU A 1057 -14.38 -21.82 46.64
N HIS A 1058 -15.19 -22.88 46.62
CA HIS A 1058 -15.60 -23.61 47.82
C HIS A 1058 -14.42 -24.26 48.56
N TYR A 1059 -13.43 -24.77 47.81
CA TYR A 1059 -12.20 -25.33 48.36
C TYR A 1059 -11.30 -24.26 49.01
N ILE A 1060 -11.19 -23.07 48.41
CA ILE A 1060 -10.44 -21.94 48.98
C ILE A 1060 -11.11 -21.48 50.29
N ASP A 1061 -12.43 -21.33 50.29
CA ASP A 1061 -13.21 -20.92 51.47
C ASP A 1061 -13.11 -21.94 52.63
N ARG A 1062 -13.22 -23.25 52.34
CA ARG A 1062 -13.13 -24.29 53.38
C ARG A 1062 -11.72 -24.60 53.87
N ARG A 1063 -10.71 -24.60 52.99
CA ARG A 1063 -9.36 -25.11 53.31
C ARG A 1063 -8.37 -24.02 53.66
N TYR A 1064 -8.67 -22.77 53.29
CA TYR A 1064 -7.82 -21.60 53.60
C TYR A 1064 -8.62 -20.40 54.15
N PRO A 1065 -9.42 -20.57 55.22
CA PRO A 1065 -10.21 -19.48 55.80
C PRO A 1065 -9.35 -18.31 56.31
N GLU A 1066 -8.11 -18.60 56.69
CA GLU A 1066 -7.09 -17.61 57.11
C GLU A 1066 -6.75 -16.60 56.00
N LEU A 1067 -6.74 -17.02 54.73
CA LEU A 1067 -6.45 -16.15 53.58
C LEU A 1067 -7.56 -15.13 53.33
N LEU A 1068 -8.79 -15.44 53.73
CA LEU A 1068 -9.98 -14.59 53.60
C LEU A 1068 -10.20 -13.67 54.82
N ARG A 1069 -9.41 -13.80 55.89
CA ARG A 1069 -9.39 -12.82 57.00
C ARG A 1069 -8.75 -11.49 56.59
N HIS A 1070 -7.88 -11.50 55.58
CA HIS A 1070 -7.28 -10.29 55.04
C HIS A 1070 -8.30 -9.51 54.19
N PRO A 1071 -8.59 -8.23 54.49
CA PRO A 1071 -9.71 -7.49 53.89
C PRO A 1071 -9.61 -7.35 52.37
N VAL A 1072 -8.39 -7.24 51.82
CA VAL A 1072 -8.16 -7.17 50.37
C VAL A 1072 -8.47 -8.48 49.66
N ASN A 1073 -8.10 -9.61 50.25
CA ASN A 1073 -8.35 -10.94 49.67
C ASN A 1073 -9.84 -11.27 49.76
N ARG A 1074 -10.49 -10.87 50.86
CA ARG A 1074 -11.95 -10.98 51.01
C ARG A 1074 -12.69 -10.15 49.96
N ALA A 1075 -12.26 -8.91 49.73
CA ALA A 1075 -12.85 -8.06 48.71
C ALA A 1075 -12.64 -8.62 47.29
N LEU A 1076 -11.45 -9.13 46.97
CA LEU A 1076 -11.16 -9.80 45.70
C LEU A 1076 -12.00 -11.07 45.52
N PHE A 1077 -12.14 -11.88 46.57
CA PHE A 1077 -12.95 -13.10 46.53
C PHE A 1077 -14.44 -12.77 46.31
N ILE A 1078 -14.98 -11.77 47.03
CA ILE A 1078 -16.36 -11.29 46.84
C ILE A 1078 -16.57 -10.72 45.44
N LEU A 1079 -15.61 -9.95 44.93
CA LEU A 1079 -15.66 -9.41 43.57
C LEU A 1079 -15.66 -10.54 42.54
N LEU A 1080 -14.84 -11.56 42.73
CA LEU A 1080 -14.76 -12.71 41.84
C LEU A 1080 -16.07 -13.51 41.86
N VAL A 1081 -16.64 -13.75 43.05
CA VAL A 1081 -17.95 -14.40 43.20
C VAL A 1081 -19.06 -13.59 42.54
N ARG A 1082 -19.13 -12.27 42.79
CA ARG A 1082 -20.10 -11.38 42.12
C ARG A 1082 -19.95 -11.37 40.61
N THR A 1083 -18.72 -11.29 40.11
CA THR A 1083 -18.44 -11.31 38.66
C THR A 1083 -18.90 -12.62 38.04
N VAL A 1084 -18.70 -13.75 38.73
CA VAL A 1084 -19.17 -15.07 38.28
C VAL A 1084 -20.70 -15.18 38.34
N SER A 1085 -21.35 -14.64 39.38
CA SER A 1085 -22.81 -14.60 39.51
C SER A 1085 -23.48 -13.65 38.50
N GLU A 1086 -22.87 -12.52 38.15
CA GLU A 1086 -23.35 -11.62 37.10
C GLU A 1086 -23.20 -12.22 35.70
N LEU A 1087 -22.17 -13.06 35.49
CA LEU A 1087 -21.96 -13.79 34.24
C LEU A 1087 -22.89 -15.00 34.07
N ILE A 1088 -23.45 -15.53 35.16
CA ILE A 1088 -24.30 -16.73 35.17
C ILE A 1088 -25.49 -16.49 36.13
N PRO A 1089 -26.62 -15.93 35.64
CA PRO A 1089 -27.74 -15.55 36.51
C PRO A 1089 -28.40 -16.72 37.26
N ASP A 1090 -28.35 -17.95 36.72
CA ASP A 1090 -28.90 -19.15 37.38
C ASP A 1090 -28.06 -19.67 38.57
N LEU A 1091 -26.89 -19.08 38.83
CA LEU A 1091 -26.01 -19.47 39.95
C LEU A 1091 -26.41 -18.82 41.28
N THR A 1092 -27.32 -17.84 41.31
CA THR A 1092 -27.77 -17.23 42.58
C THR A 1092 -28.63 -18.14 43.45
N THR A 1093 -29.12 -19.28 42.92
CA THR A 1093 -30.01 -20.21 43.61
C THR A 1093 -29.30 -21.44 44.22
N ARG A 1094 -28.00 -21.63 43.95
CA ARG A 1094 -27.14 -22.67 44.55
C ARG A 1094 -26.03 -22.03 45.37
#